data_AF-A0AAN9B1Y0-F1
#
_entry.id   AF-A0AAN9B1Y0-F1
#
_cell.length_a   1.000
_cell.length_b   1.000
_cell.length_c   1.000
_cell.angle_alpha   90.00
_cell.angle_beta   90.00
_cell.angle_gamma   90.00
#
_symmetry.space_group_name_H-M   'P 1'
#
loop_
_entity.id
_entity.type
_entity.pdbx_description
1 polymer ?
#
loop_
_entity_poly.entity_id
_entity_poly.type
_entity_poly.pdbx_seq_one_letter_code
_entity_poly.pdbx_strand_id
1 'polypeptide(L)'
;MAFRSAFLLCAVVAAVAGLRVPECGERSVIVQLFEWKWTDVAAECQAFLGPKGYCAVQVSPPTEHAVLPNRPWWERYQPVSYVLNSRSGTLEQFQQMVSRCNDAGIKVIAEVVLNNMAAMTSSGQGNAGSSYDATTLSFPAVPYDENDFNNVTLCGANSTAYTEAQKARNCPVHGMTDLDQSRENVREMMTDYLDQLVEVGVVGFSVNAANYMSPSDLSAIFSSVQSLPSGVRPLLMLEVYDMGEGPVTALEYNGLGMVSEYRFGQKLAEGMQDFRKLADIVDYTRDMVFTEQALVFVDNYATQRFVPGTLTHRTPREYTMATAFTLAFGYGTVRVMSSYEFSEISQGPPMSPGYSTLDVGIDRDGWCQNGWVCEHRWRAIFDLIPFHTAVKDKDLNHFTATQDFVAFSRGRTGFFAMTSKQNFKGLVQTNLAPGEYCEVIFNCSYKVLVDQQGRAHLNMSDNFNPILAIVDTQAPENNYQRTVVLMQTITRPGEYVFFRGGVDHSLREGCTTDAETSDCSIPIDVRHENLNISDAYDAWRAGDKHLDWYGKEAGQGVFRDWQPQGSPGLWTTNDASDERRFHPLNTFGPHYWMLDMDMDCSKTEDGLFEVKAFTSDARGWEHPIHNNQCQGAEPFPISSTNHIAKCGALNVFYYDEGRCEIREL
;
A
#
# COMPACT_ATOMS: atom_id res chain seq x y z
N MET A 1 14.88 -52.69 20.44
CA MET A 1 14.15 -51.80 21.37
C MET A 1 14.58 -50.37 21.09
N ALA A 2 13.62 -49.60 20.56
CA ALA A 2 13.53 -48.14 20.44
C ALA A 2 14.83 -47.30 20.31
N PHE A 3 15.16 -46.94 19.07
CA PHE A 3 15.66 -45.60 18.74
C PHE A 3 14.49 -44.61 18.90
N ARG A 4 14.65 -43.55 19.69
CA ARG A 4 13.77 -42.37 19.64
C ARG A 4 14.62 -41.15 19.35
N SER A 5 14.39 -40.64 18.14
CA SER A 5 14.99 -39.48 17.49
C SER A 5 14.74 -38.20 18.27
N ALA A 6 15.78 -37.38 18.39
CA ALA A 6 15.66 -35.96 18.70
C ALA A 6 15.20 -35.24 17.43
N PHE A 7 13.96 -34.75 17.41
CA PHE A 7 13.52 -33.76 16.45
C PHE A 7 14.05 -32.39 16.91
N LEU A 8 15.15 -31.94 16.30
CA LEU A 8 15.47 -30.52 16.29
C LEU A 8 14.45 -29.85 15.36
N LEU A 9 13.48 -29.15 15.94
CA LEU A 9 12.68 -28.17 15.20
C LEU A 9 13.59 -26.97 14.91
N CYS A 10 14.31 -27.00 13.79
CA CYS A 10 14.79 -25.78 13.18
C CYS A 10 13.57 -25.08 12.59
N ALA A 11 13.01 -24.12 13.31
CA ALA A 11 12.11 -23.14 12.73
C ALA A 11 12.92 -22.36 11.68
N VAL A 12 12.74 -22.71 10.42
CA VAL A 12 13.13 -21.84 9.31
C VAL A 12 12.19 -20.65 9.40
N VAL A 13 12.67 -19.56 9.99
CA VAL A 13 12.10 -18.24 9.73
C VAL A 13 12.41 -17.97 8.27
N ALA A 14 11.48 -18.33 7.38
CA ALA A 14 11.49 -17.80 6.04
C ALA A 14 11.27 -16.30 6.20
N ALA A 15 12.34 -15.52 6.06
CA ALA A 15 12.23 -14.08 5.98
C ALA A 15 11.22 -13.76 4.89
N VAL A 16 10.15 -13.07 5.27
CA VAL A 16 9.12 -12.54 4.36
C VAL A 16 9.72 -11.37 3.58
N ALA A 17 10.76 -11.64 2.79
CA ALA A 17 11.59 -10.64 2.11
C ALA A 17 11.05 -10.25 0.72
N GLY A 18 9.90 -10.80 0.31
CA GLY A 18 9.27 -10.53 -1.00
C GLY A 18 8.15 -9.49 -1.01
N LEU A 19 7.82 -8.90 0.16
CA LEU A 19 6.63 -8.05 0.33
C LEU A 19 6.91 -6.54 0.26
N ARG A 20 8.08 -6.11 -0.23
CA ARG A 20 8.46 -4.70 -0.24
C ARG A 20 8.43 -4.13 -1.66
N VAL A 21 7.92 -2.90 -1.77
CA VAL A 21 8.07 -1.98 -2.92
C VAL A 21 9.51 -2.04 -3.46
N PRO A 22 9.76 -1.84 -4.78
CA PRO A 22 11.12 -1.89 -5.30
C PRO A 22 12.05 -1.00 -4.46
N GLU A 23 13.29 -1.42 -4.22
CA GLU A 23 14.24 -0.66 -3.40
C GLU A 23 14.53 0.72 -4.02
N CYS A 24 13.69 1.70 -3.68
CA CYS A 24 13.66 3.08 -4.19
C CYS A 24 13.89 4.11 -3.06
N GLY A 25 14.43 3.67 -1.92
CA GLY A 25 14.39 4.45 -0.68
C GLY A 25 12.95 4.70 -0.24
N GLU A 26 12.64 5.95 0.09
CA GLU A 26 11.29 6.35 0.52
C GLU A 26 10.25 6.40 -0.61
N ARG A 27 10.66 6.37 -1.89
CA ARG A 27 9.72 6.49 -3.02
C ARG A 27 8.92 5.20 -3.19
N SER A 28 7.64 5.31 -3.52
CA SER A 28 6.77 4.13 -3.69
C SER A 28 5.82 4.16 -4.87
N VAL A 29 5.57 5.31 -5.49
CA VAL A 29 4.58 5.40 -6.57
C VAL A 29 5.09 4.76 -7.85
N ILE A 30 4.26 3.92 -8.44
CA ILE A 30 4.48 3.23 -9.72
C ILE A 30 3.68 3.95 -10.80
N VAL A 31 4.24 4.07 -12.01
CA VAL A 31 3.49 4.48 -13.20
C VAL A 31 3.41 3.32 -14.19
N GLN A 32 2.23 3.05 -14.75
CA GLN A 32 2.07 2.11 -15.86
C GLN A 32 2.08 2.87 -17.19
N LEU A 33 3.21 2.82 -17.90
CA LEU A 33 3.34 3.42 -19.24
C LEU A 33 2.81 2.44 -20.31
N PHE A 34 1.50 2.33 -20.39
CA PHE A 34 0.81 1.31 -21.20
C PHE A 34 1.02 1.53 -22.70
N GLU A 35 1.58 0.52 -23.38
CA GLU A 35 1.89 0.50 -24.82
C GLU A 35 2.98 1.47 -25.30
N TRP A 36 3.72 2.12 -24.39
CA TRP A 36 4.82 3.01 -24.77
C TRP A 36 5.99 2.25 -25.39
N LYS A 37 6.71 2.88 -26.33
CA LYS A 37 7.95 2.32 -26.88
C LYS A 37 9.08 2.38 -25.86
N TRP A 38 10.03 1.46 -25.95
CA TRP A 38 11.19 1.40 -25.04
C TRP A 38 11.99 2.71 -25.04
N THR A 39 12.15 3.32 -26.20
CA THR A 39 12.86 4.60 -26.34
C THR A 39 12.17 5.76 -25.62
N ASP A 40 10.83 5.78 -25.64
CA ASP A 40 10.02 6.81 -24.99
C ASP A 40 10.02 6.61 -23.47
N VAL A 41 9.87 5.36 -23.00
CA VAL A 41 10.00 5.01 -21.57
C VAL A 41 11.37 5.44 -21.03
N ALA A 42 12.45 5.14 -21.75
CA ALA A 42 13.81 5.50 -21.36
C ALA A 42 13.99 7.02 -21.22
N ALA A 43 13.43 7.79 -22.16
CA ALA A 43 13.46 9.25 -22.11
C ALA A 43 12.63 9.78 -20.94
N GLU A 44 11.46 9.20 -20.71
CA GLU A 44 10.52 9.59 -19.65
C GLU A 44 11.08 9.34 -18.25
N CYS A 45 11.77 8.21 -18.05
CA CYS A 45 12.48 7.90 -16.81
C CYS A 45 13.46 9.02 -16.41
N GLN A 46 14.27 9.48 -17.37
CA GLN A 46 15.32 10.48 -17.13
C GLN A 46 14.77 11.91 -17.06
N ALA A 47 13.87 12.26 -17.97
CA ALA A 47 13.39 13.63 -18.11
C ALA A 47 12.30 14.01 -17.11
N PHE A 48 11.54 13.02 -16.62
CA PHE A 48 10.34 13.29 -15.82
C PHE A 48 10.20 12.41 -14.58
N LEU A 49 10.13 11.09 -14.72
CA LEU A 49 9.80 10.21 -13.59
C LEU A 49 10.82 10.31 -12.45
N GLY A 50 12.12 10.21 -12.77
CA GLY A 50 13.21 10.35 -11.81
C GLY A 50 13.17 11.70 -11.09
N PRO A 51 13.18 12.83 -11.82
CA PRO A 51 13.06 14.17 -11.23
C PRO A 51 11.80 14.41 -10.40
N LYS A 52 10.67 13.76 -10.73
CA LYS A 52 9.40 13.89 -10.01
C LYS A 52 9.23 12.93 -8.83
N GLY A 53 10.17 12.01 -8.62
CA GLY A 53 10.19 11.15 -7.44
C GLY A 53 9.33 9.89 -7.55
N TYR A 54 8.98 9.46 -8.77
CA TYR A 54 8.42 8.12 -8.96
C TYR A 54 9.45 7.05 -8.54
N CYS A 55 8.98 5.89 -8.11
CA CYS A 55 9.85 4.76 -7.77
C CYS A 55 10.08 3.85 -8.98
N ALA A 56 9.01 3.47 -9.66
CA ALA A 56 9.09 2.45 -10.70
C ALA A 56 8.19 2.75 -11.90
N VAL A 57 8.56 2.18 -13.03
CA VAL A 57 7.75 2.09 -14.24
C VAL A 57 7.35 0.65 -14.49
N GLN A 58 6.05 0.41 -14.62
CA GLN A 58 5.50 -0.82 -15.19
C GLN A 58 5.42 -0.67 -16.71
N VAL A 59 6.00 -1.63 -17.43
CA VAL A 59 5.98 -1.69 -18.89
C VAL A 59 5.12 -2.84 -19.39
N SER A 60 4.42 -2.65 -20.52
CA SER A 60 3.63 -3.69 -21.18
C SER A 60 4.48 -4.91 -21.58
N PRO A 61 3.87 -6.09 -21.84
CA PRO A 61 4.60 -7.35 -22.04
C PRO A 61 5.76 -7.24 -23.05
N PRO A 62 7.01 -7.54 -22.65
CA PRO A 62 8.18 -7.37 -23.53
C PRO A 62 8.40 -8.54 -24.49
N THR A 63 7.62 -9.61 -24.35
CA THR A 63 7.71 -10.82 -25.16
C THR A 63 7.19 -10.66 -26.58
N GLU A 64 7.65 -11.53 -27.46
CA GLU A 64 7.09 -11.76 -28.77
C GLU A 64 5.63 -12.20 -28.65
N HIS A 65 4.79 -11.60 -29.48
CA HIS A 65 3.36 -11.81 -29.45
C HIS A 65 2.77 -11.94 -30.87
N ALA A 66 1.54 -12.43 -30.93
CA ALA A 66 0.80 -12.53 -32.17
C ALA A 66 0.62 -11.13 -32.82
N VAL A 67 0.60 -11.10 -34.15
CA VAL A 67 0.30 -9.89 -34.94
C VAL A 67 -1.09 -10.01 -35.51
N LEU A 68 -2.00 -9.14 -35.06
CA LEU A 68 -3.42 -9.24 -35.41
C LEU A 68 -3.88 -8.12 -36.34
N PRO A 69 -4.93 -8.33 -37.15
CA PRO A 69 -5.50 -7.27 -37.98
C PRO A 69 -5.88 -6.04 -37.16
N ASN A 70 -5.58 -4.85 -37.68
CA ASN A 70 -5.80 -3.56 -37.02
C ASN A 70 -5.02 -3.35 -35.71
N ARG A 71 -4.12 -4.28 -35.36
CA ARG A 71 -3.12 -4.10 -34.30
C ARG A 71 -3.76 -3.65 -32.97
N PRO A 72 -4.74 -4.41 -32.43
CA PRO A 72 -5.34 -4.10 -31.13
C PRO A 72 -4.29 -4.11 -30.01
N TRP A 73 -4.59 -3.51 -28.87
CA TRP A 73 -3.68 -3.52 -27.72
C TRP A 73 -3.53 -4.92 -27.11
N TRP A 74 -4.63 -5.69 -27.12
CA TRP A 74 -4.67 -7.01 -26.51
C TRP A 74 -3.90 -8.08 -27.30
N GLU A 75 -3.35 -7.75 -28.48
CA GLU A 75 -2.46 -8.68 -29.20
C GLU A 75 -1.20 -9.01 -28.40
N ARG A 76 -0.74 -8.10 -27.54
CA ARG A 76 0.44 -8.31 -26.67
C ARG A 76 0.22 -9.35 -25.58
N TYR A 77 -1.04 -9.68 -25.28
CA TYR A 77 -1.44 -10.68 -24.30
C TYR A 77 -1.64 -12.05 -24.93
N GLN A 78 -1.09 -12.24 -26.13
CA GLN A 78 -1.02 -13.50 -26.86
C GLN A 78 0.44 -13.84 -27.17
N PRO A 79 1.21 -14.30 -26.17
CA PRO A 79 2.60 -14.69 -26.38
C PRO A 79 2.72 -15.76 -27.47
N VAL A 80 3.73 -15.61 -28.29
CA VAL A 80 4.12 -16.60 -29.30
C VAL A 80 5.45 -17.26 -28.91
N SER A 81 6.34 -16.47 -28.31
CA SER A 81 7.55 -16.96 -27.68
C SER A 81 7.95 -16.07 -26.51
N TYR A 82 8.99 -16.47 -25.78
CA TYR A 82 9.61 -15.65 -24.73
C TYR A 82 10.76 -14.77 -25.25
N VAL A 83 10.92 -14.62 -26.57
CA VAL A 83 11.88 -13.67 -27.17
C VAL A 83 11.50 -12.25 -26.76
N LEU A 84 12.44 -11.47 -26.24
CA LEU A 84 12.25 -10.08 -25.80
C LEU A 84 12.25 -9.10 -26.98
N ASN A 85 11.28 -9.23 -27.87
CA ASN A 85 11.05 -8.32 -28.99
C ASN A 85 9.54 -8.16 -29.17
N SER A 86 9.02 -6.97 -28.89
CA SER A 86 7.59 -6.68 -28.88
C SER A 86 7.25 -5.50 -29.78
N ARG A 87 5.96 -5.12 -29.84
CA ARG A 87 5.51 -3.86 -30.43
C ARG A 87 6.31 -2.64 -29.93
N SER A 88 6.78 -2.64 -28.68
CA SER A 88 7.48 -1.49 -28.09
C SER A 88 8.95 -1.37 -28.55
N GLY A 89 9.52 -2.42 -29.15
CA GLY A 89 10.87 -2.41 -29.68
C GLY A 89 11.64 -3.71 -29.47
N THR A 90 12.89 -3.68 -29.93
CA THR A 90 13.86 -4.79 -29.88
C THR A 90 14.44 -5.02 -28.49
N LEU A 91 15.11 -6.17 -28.29
CA LEU A 91 15.86 -6.49 -27.07
C LEU A 91 16.89 -5.41 -26.72
N GLU A 92 17.64 -4.91 -27.71
CA GLU A 92 18.65 -3.87 -27.48
C GLU A 92 18.01 -2.60 -26.91
N GLN A 93 16.88 -2.17 -27.49
CA GLN A 93 16.14 -1.01 -26.99
C GLN A 93 15.55 -1.26 -25.60
N PHE A 94 15.12 -2.49 -25.30
CA PHE A 94 14.64 -2.87 -23.97
C PHE A 94 15.76 -2.80 -22.93
N GLN A 95 16.93 -3.36 -23.22
CA GLN A 95 18.13 -3.28 -22.37
C GLN A 95 18.57 -1.84 -22.12
N GLN A 96 18.59 -1.01 -23.18
CA GLN A 96 18.91 0.41 -23.05
C GLN A 96 17.90 1.16 -22.19
N MET A 97 16.61 0.83 -22.32
CA MET A 97 15.56 1.41 -21.48
C MET A 97 15.74 1.05 -20.01
N VAL A 98 15.97 -0.23 -19.71
CA VAL A 98 16.17 -0.69 -18.33
C VAL A 98 17.40 -0.03 -17.71
N SER A 99 18.53 0.02 -18.42
CA SER A 99 19.74 0.73 -17.95
C SER A 99 19.46 2.19 -17.66
N ARG A 100 18.84 2.93 -18.61
CA ARG A 100 18.60 4.37 -18.47
C ARG A 100 17.59 4.70 -17.37
N CYS A 101 16.59 3.85 -17.16
CA CYS A 101 15.66 4.00 -16.05
C CYS A 101 16.37 3.76 -14.71
N ASN A 102 17.16 2.68 -14.60
CA ASN A 102 17.93 2.39 -13.40
C ASN A 102 18.91 3.53 -13.06
N ASP A 103 19.60 4.11 -14.06
CA ASP A 103 20.48 5.27 -13.89
C ASP A 103 19.72 6.52 -13.41
N ALA A 104 18.44 6.66 -13.76
CA ALA A 104 17.56 7.73 -13.29
C ALA A 104 16.96 7.44 -11.89
N GLY A 105 17.31 6.31 -11.27
CA GLY A 105 16.71 5.85 -10.02
C GLY A 105 15.27 5.36 -10.17
N ILE A 106 14.85 5.00 -11.39
CA ILE A 106 13.54 4.43 -11.69
C ILE A 106 13.68 2.94 -11.95
N LYS A 107 13.04 2.14 -11.10
CA LYS A 107 13.02 0.69 -11.24
C LYS A 107 12.09 0.26 -12.37
N VAL A 108 12.43 -0.82 -13.06
CA VAL A 108 11.58 -1.37 -14.13
C VAL A 108 10.88 -2.64 -13.65
N ILE A 109 9.57 -2.65 -13.78
CA ILE A 109 8.69 -3.80 -13.55
C ILE A 109 8.12 -4.24 -14.89
N ALA A 110 8.40 -5.47 -15.31
CA ALA A 110 7.89 -5.99 -16.58
C ALA A 110 6.53 -6.65 -16.36
N GLU A 111 5.54 -6.31 -17.18
CA GLU A 111 4.32 -7.11 -17.26
C GLU A 111 4.62 -8.46 -17.94
N VAL A 112 4.15 -9.56 -17.37
CA VAL A 112 4.42 -10.91 -17.85
C VAL A 112 3.12 -11.68 -18.02
N VAL A 113 3.01 -12.42 -19.13
CA VAL A 113 1.85 -13.25 -19.44
C VAL A 113 2.28 -14.70 -19.31
N LEU A 114 1.87 -15.34 -18.21
CA LEU A 114 2.26 -16.72 -17.85
C LEU A 114 1.07 -17.69 -17.94
N ASN A 115 -0.16 -17.18 -18.00
CA ASN A 115 -1.35 -18.04 -18.06
C ASN A 115 -1.47 -18.76 -19.41
N ASN A 116 -1.26 -18.01 -20.49
CA ASN A 116 -1.64 -18.42 -21.83
C ASN A 116 -0.56 -18.12 -22.87
N MET A 117 -0.69 -18.79 -24.01
CA MET A 117 -0.03 -18.41 -25.27
C MET A 117 -1.08 -17.79 -26.22
N ALA A 118 -0.81 -17.75 -27.53
CA ALA A 118 -1.72 -17.17 -28.52
C ALA A 118 -3.11 -17.85 -28.57
N ALA A 119 -4.10 -17.15 -29.12
CA ALA A 119 -5.48 -17.61 -29.18
C ALA A 119 -5.63 -18.93 -29.97
N MET A 120 -6.48 -19.84 -29.50
CA MET A 120 -6.68 -21.18 -30.07
C MET A 120 -7.15 -21.19 -31.54
N THR A 121 -7.56 -20.04 -32.07
CA THR A 121 -8.02 -19.85 -33.45
C THR A 121 -6.95 -19.25 -34.35
N SER A 122 -5.73 -19.04 -33.85
CA SER A 122 -4.68 -18.30 -34.54
C SER A 122 -3.47 -19.18 -34.88
N SER A 123 -2.85 -18.87 -36.01
CA SER A 123 -1.58 -19.45 -36.45
C SER A 123 -0.85 -18.45 -37.34
N GLY A 124 0.46 -18.56 -37.44
CA GLY A 124 1.26 -17.66 -38.25
C GLY A 124 2.64 -17.40 -37.66
N GLN A 125 3.11 -16.17 -37.76
CA GLN A 125 4.37 -15.72 -37.17
C GLN A 125 4.11 -14.61 -36.16
N GLY A 126 4.84 -14.65 -35.05
CA GLY A 126 4.90 -13.56 -34.09
C GLY A 126 5.64 -12.35 -34.67
N ASN A 127 5.61 -11.24 -33.94
CA ASN A 127 6.26 -10.00 -34.37
C ASN A 127 7.80 -10.09 -34.42
N ALA A 128 8.41 -11.11 -33.82
CA ALA A 128 9.85 -11.37 -33.86
C ALA A 128 10.22 -12.50 -34.85
N GLY A 129 9.25 -13.09 -35.55
CA GLY A 129 9.44 -14.06 -36.62
C GLY A 129 9.27 -15.53 -36.21
N SER A 130 8.98 -15.83 -34.95
CA SER A 130 8.72 -17.21 -34.52
C SER A 130 7.41 -17.72 -35.10
N SER A 131 7.43 -18.90 -35.72
CA SER A 131 6.21 -19.57 -36.17
C SER A 131 5.43 -20.16 -35.00
N TYR A 132 4.11 -20.18 -35.10
CA TYR A 132 3.24 -20.90 -34.18
C TYR A 132 1.96 -21.37 -34.89
N ASP A 133 1.35 -22.41 -34.32
CA ASP A 133 -0.01 -22.85 -34.67
C ASP A 133 -0.77 -23.21 -33.40
N ALA A 134 -1.50 -22.24 -32.85
CA ALA A 134 -2.27 -22.45 -31.63
C ALA A 134 -3.51 -23.32 -31.84
N THR A 135 -3.92 -23.57 -33.10
CA THR A 135 -5.01 -24.53 -33.40
C THR A 135 -4.59 -25.97 -33.13
N THR A 136 -3.28 -26.22 -33.13
CA THR A 136 -2.64 -27.50 -32.81
C THR A 136 -1.74 -27.42 -31.58
N LEU A 137 -1.85 -26.34 -30.78
CA LEU A 137 -1.08 -26.09 -29.56
C LEU A 137 0.45 -26.11 -29.78
N SER A 138 0.92 -25.70 -30.97
CA SER A 138 2.33 -25.76 -31.35
C SER A 138 3.00 -24.39 -31.23
N PHE A 139 3.99 -24.28 -30.33
CA PHE A 139 4.83 -23.08 -30.15
C PHE A 139 6.32 -23.46 -30.14
N PRO A 140 6.92 -23.76 -31.32
CA PRO A 140 8.27 -24.33 -31.42
C PRO A 140 9.42 -23.48 -30.87
N ALA A 141 9.23 -22.17 -30.71
CA ALA A 141 10.25 -21.27 -30.16
C ALA A 141 10.36 -21.33 -28.62
N VAL A 142 9.32 -21.81 -27.93
CA VAL A 142 9.33 -22.13 -26.47
C VAL A 142 9.40 -23.65 -26.25
N PRO A 143 9.71 -24.39 -27.32
CA PRO A 143 9.24 -25.75 -27.60
C PRO A 143 7.97 -26.27 -26.87
N TYR A 144 6.87 -25.50 -26.80
CA TYR A 144 5.60 -26.05 -26.28
C TYR A 144 4.83 -26.85 -27.33
N ASP A 145 4.24 -27.96 -26.90
CA ASP A 145 3.31 -28.80 -27.63
C ASP A 145 2.02 -29.07 -26.84
N GLU A 146 1.12 -29.89 -27.39
CA GLU A 146 -0.20 -30.20 -26.78
C GLU A 146 -0.13 -30.71 -25.33
N ASN A 147 1.00 -31.29 -24.89
CA ASN A 147 1.18 -31.84 -23.55
C ASN A 147 1.48 -30.80 -22.47
N ASP A 148 1.69 -29.55 -22.88
CA ASP A 148 2.05 -28.40 -22.06
C ASP A 148 0.86 -27.51 -21.72
N PHE A 149 -0.33 -27.86 -22.25
CA PHE A 149 -1.57 -27.13 -22.05
C PHE A 149 -2.59 -27.96 -21.26
N ASN A 150 -3.43 -27.25 -20.50
CA ASN A 150 -4.52 -27.86 -19.75
C ASN A 150 -5.50 -28.58 -20.68
N ASN A 151 -6.00 -29.73 -20.23
CA ASN A 151 -6.91 -30.55 -21.02
C ASN A 151 -8.31 -29.91 -21.11
N VAL A 152 -8.58 -29.28 -22.26
CA VAL A 152 -9.85 -28.59 -22.56
C VAL A 152 -11.09 -29.48 -22.47
N THR A 153 -10.94 -30.81 -22.58
CA THR A 153 -12.09 -31.74 -22.47
C THR A 153 -12.69 -31.78 -21.06
N LEU A 154 -11.91 -31.39 -20.05
CA LEU A 154 -12.34 -31.31 -18.64
C LEU A 154 -13.18 -30.05 -18.35
N CYS A 155 -13.23 -29.10 -19.29
CA CYS A 155 -13.81 -27.77 -19.12
C CYS A 155 -15.26 -27.64 -19.62
N GLY A 156 -15.89 -28.74 -20.03
CA GLY A 156 -17.28 -28.71 -20.50
C GLY A 156 -18.26 -28.21 -19.43
N ALA A 157 -19.32 -27.50 -19.84
CA ALA A 157 -20.34 -26.97 -18.90
C ALA A 157 -21.00 -28.05 -18.03
N ASN A 158 -21.05 -29.29 -18.50
CA ASN A 158 -21.57 -30.46 -17.77
C ASN A 158 -20.48 -31.30 -17.08
N SER A 159 -19.22 -30.86 -17.14
CA SER A 159 -18.11 -31.54 -16.47
C SER A 159 -18.19 -31.31 -14.96
N THR A 160 -18.07 -32.40 -14.20
CA THR A 160 -17.94 -32.37 -12.73
C THR A 160 -16.49 -32.58 -12.29
N ALA A 161 -15.54 -32.56 -13.23
CA ALA A 161 -14.12 -32.77 -12.93
C ALA A 161 -13.50 -31.62 -12.12
N TYR A 162 -14.02 -30.40 -12.29
CA TYR A 162 -13.50 -29.19 -11.67
C TYR A 162 -14.59 -28.42 -10.91
N THR A 163 -14.22 -27.87 -9.75
CA THR A 163 -14.96 -26.78 -9.10
C THR A 163 -14.92 -25.51 -9.96
N GLU A 164 -15.75 -24.51 -9.67
CA GLU A 164 -15.73 -23.25 -10.43
C GLU A 164 -14.38 -22.51 -10.32
N ALA A 165 -13.72 -22.55 -9.17
CA ALA A 165 -12.37 -21.99 -9.01
C ALA A 165 -11.33 -22.75 -9.83
N GLN A 166 -11.44 -24.08 -9.91
CA GLN A 166 -10.55 -24.89 -10.76
C GLN A 166 -10.83 -24.67 -12.25
N LYS A 167 -12.09 -24.45 -12.65
CA LYS A 167 -12.42 -24.07 -14.03
C LYS A 167 -11.83 -22.71 -14.38
N ALA A 168 -11.85 -21.75 -13.45
CA ALA A 168 -11.22 -20.46 -13.69
C ALA A 168 -9.70 -20.60 -13.93
N ARG A 169 -9.05 -21.60 -13.31
CA ARG A 169 -7.59 -21.78 -13.35
C ARG A 169 -7.04 -22.77 -14.38
N ASN A 170 -7.87 -23.70 -14.85
CA ASN A 170 -7.43 -24.84 -15.65
C ASN A 170 -8.17 -24.94 -16.99
N CYS A 171 -8.86 -23.88 -17.40
CA CYS A 171 -9.65 -23.88 -18.62
C CYS A 171 -9.38 -22.64 -19.47
N PRO A 172 -9.38 -22.78 -20.82
CA PRO A 172 -9.25 -21.67 -21.74
C PRO A 172 -10.18 -20.49 -21.41
N VAL A 173 -9.59 -19.34 -21.12
CA VAL A 173 -10.30 -18.07 -20.92
C VAL A 173 -10.12 -17.18 -22.14
N HIS A 174 -11.19 -16.47 -22.55
CA HIS A 174 -11.20 -15.55 -23.70
C HIS A 174 -10.71 -16.14 -25.04
N GLY A 175 -10.80 -17.47 -25.21
CA GLY A 175 -10.34 -18.16 -26.41
C GLY A 175 -8.82 -18.34 -26.50
N MET A 176 -8.09 -18.06 -25.41
CA MET A 176 -6.66 -18.28 -25.32
C MET A 176 -6.34 -19.75 -25.02
N THR A 177 -5.18 -20.20 -25.50
CA THR A 177 -4.61 -21.48 -25.05
C THR A 177 -4.24 -21.38 -23.57
N ASP A 178 -4.36 -22.47 -22.80
CA ASP A 178 -4.21 -22.42 -21.33
C ASP A 178 -3.07 -23.33 -20.91
N LEU A 179 -1.94 -22.78 -20.44
CA LEU A 179 -0.76 -23.56 -20.09
C LEU A 179 -1.00 -24.38 -18.82
N ASP A 180 -0.48 -25.60 -18.75
CA ASP A 180 -0.54 -26.43 -17.54
C ASP A 180 0.70 -26.16 -16.67
N GLN A 181 0.60 -25.17 -15.77
CA GLN A 181 1.70 -24.78 -14.88
C GLN A 181 2.01 -25.83 -13.80
N SER A 182 1.23 -26.92 -13.71
CA SER A 182 1.57 -28.05 -12.84
C SER A 182 2.74 -28.87 -13.38
N ARG A 183 3.04 -28.75 -14.68
CA ARG A 183 4.11 -29.46 -15.40
C ARG A 183 5.47 -28.80 -15.16
N GLU A 184 6.48 -29.62 -14.89
CA GLU A 184 7.83 -29.15 -14.58
C GLU A 184 8.46 -28.38 -15.74
N ASN A 185 8.38 -28.92 -16.96
CA ASN A 185 8.92 -28.28 -18.16
C ASN A 185 8.27 -26.92 -18.47
N VAL A 186 6.96 -26.76 -18.22
CA VAL A 186 6.26 -25.47 -18.36
C VAL A 186 6.82 -24.47 -17.35
N ARG A 187 7.00 -24.86 -16.09
CA ARG A 187 7.60 -23.98 -15.07
C ARG A 187 9.07 -23.64 -15.36
N GLU A 188 9.85 -24.59 -15.88
CA GLU A 188 11.25 -24.34 -16.29
C GLU A 188 11.32 -23.27 -17.38
N MET A 189 10.54 -23.40 -18.46
CA MET A 189 10.52 -22.42 -19.55
C MET A 189 10.06 -21.02 -19.07
N MET A 190 9.07 -20.97 -18.17
CA MET A 190 8.65 -19.71 -17.55
C MET A 190 9.76 -19.12 -16.66
N THR A 191 10.45 -19.94 -15.89
CA THR A 191 11.53 -19.50 -15.01
C THR A 191 12.71 -18.96 -15.81
N ASP A 192 13.11 -19.65 -16.88
CA ASP A 192 14.17 -19.19 -17.79
C ASP A 192 13.84 -17.84 -18.44
N TYR A 193 12.57 -17.61 -18.78
CA TYR A 193 12.10 -16.32 -19.28
C TYR A 193 12.17 -15.22 -18.22
N LEU A 194 11.72 -15.51 -16.99
CA LEU A 194 11.77 -14.55 -15.88
C LEU A 194 13.21 -14.23 -15.48
N ASP A 195 14.10 -15.22 -15.50
CA ASP A 195 15.54 -15.05 -15.24
C ASP A 195 16.19 -14.15 -16.29
N GLN A 196 15.86 -14.31 -17.57
CA GLN A 196 16.33 -13.38 -18.63
C GLN A 196 15.92 -11.93 -18.36
N LEU A 197 14.71 -11.69 -17.84
CA LEU A 197 14.29 -10.33 -17.47
C LEU A 197 15.11 -9.79 -16.29
N VAL A 198 15.38 -10.61 -15.28
CA VAL A 198 16.25 -10.24 -14.14
C VAL A 198 17.67 -9.92 -14.61
N GLU A 199 18.22 -10.70 -15.54
CA GLU A 199 19.56 -10.46 -16.12
C GLU A 199 19.64 -9.11 -16.85
N VAL A 200 18.55 -8.69 -17.51
CA VAL A 200 18.47 -7.37 -18.15
C VAL A 200 18.38 -6.23 -17.12
N GLY A 201 18.03 -6.53 -15.87
CA GLY A 201 17.93 -5.56 -14.77
C GLY A 201 16.50 -5.16 -14.40
N VAL A 202 15.50 -5.94 -14.84
CA VAL A 202 14.13 -5.85 -14.32
C VAL A 202 14.13 -6.30 -12.86
N VAL A 203 13.42 -5.58 -11.99
CA VAL A 203 13.43 -5.86 -10.54
C VAL A 203 12.16 -6.52 -10.03
N GLY A 204 11.17 -6.71 -10.90
CA GLY A 204 9.91 -7.34 -10.53
C GLY A 204 8.98 -7.55 -11.72
N PHE A 205 7.88 -8.23 -11.45
CA PHE A 205 6.93 -8.69 -12.45
C PHE A 205 5.52 -8.26 -12.10
N SER A 206 4.81 -7.71 -13.08
CA SER A 206 3.34 -7.58 -13.05
C SER A 206 2.75 -8.80 -13.74
N VAL A 207 2.25 -9.77 -12.98
CA VAL A 207 1.73 -11.02 -13.49
C VAL A 207 0.32 -10.80 -14.00
N ASN A 208 0.17 -10.83 -15.32
CA ASN A 208 -1.11 -10.67 -15.98
C ASN A 208 -2.06 -11.83 -15.64
N ALA A 209 -3.32 -11.50 -15.38
CA ALA A 209 -4.40 -12.45 -15.17
C ALA A 209 -4.08 -13.55 -14.14
N ALA A 210 -3.44 -13.14 -13.03
CA ALA A 210 -3.01 -14.04 -11.97
C ALA A 210 -4.17 -14.84 -11.35
N ASN A 211 -5.39 -14.30 -11.39
CA ASN A 211 -6.59 -14.99 -10.94
C ASN A 211 -6.93 -16.28 -11.73
N TYR A 212 -6.36 -16.45 -12.93
CA TYR A 212 -6.50 -17.67 -13.74
C TYR A 212 -5.34 -18.67 -13.53
N MET A 213 -4.44 -18.43 -12.58
CA MET A 213 -3.37 -19.37 -12.24
C MET A 213 -3.50 -19.82 -10.79
N SER A 214 -3.06 -21.04 -10.49
CA SER A 214 -3.06 -21.54 -9.11
C SER A 214 -2.01 -20.79 -8.26
N PRO A 215 -2.33 -20.32 -7.05
CA PRO A 215 -1.34 -19.77 -6.12
C PRO A 215 -0.16 -20.72 -5.86
N SER A 216 -0.40 -22.03 -5.84
CA SER A 216 0.66 -23.03 -5.65
C SER A 216 1.65 -23.08 -6.80
N ASP A 217 1.16 -22.96 -8.04
CA ASP A 217 2.02 -23.02 -9.23
C ASP A 217 2.78 -21.71 -9.41
N LEU A 218 2.12 -20.57 -9.16
CA LEU A 218 2.80 -19.27 -9.08
C LEU A 218 3.91 -19.29 -8.02
N SER A 219 3.64 -19.82 -6.83
CA SER A 219 4.65 -19.98 -5.77
C SER A 219 5.84 -20.84 -6.23
N ALA A 220 5.58 -21.96 -6.91
CA ALA A 220 6.62 -22.83 -7.44
C ALA A 220 7.48 -22.15 -8.52
N ILE A 221 6.85 -21.43 -9.44
CA ILE A 221 7.54 -20.66 -10.49
C ILE A 221 8.43 -19.59 -9.84
N PHE A 222 7.85 -18.68 -9.05
CA PHE A 222 8.60 -17.54 -8.51
C PHE A 222 9.62 -17.90 -7.43
N SER A 223 9.46 -19.02 -6.74
CA SER A 223 10.50 -19.54 -5.84
C SER A 223 11.76 -20.00 -6.58
N SER A 224 11.62 -20.35 -7.86
CA SER A 224 12.68 -20.85 -8.73
C SER A 224 13.42 -19.72 -9.47
N VAL A 225 12.78 -18.57 -9.67
CA VAL A 225 13.39 -17.38 -10.29
C VAL A 225 14.58 -16.89 -9.48
N GLN A 226 15.68 -16.55 -10.14
CA GLN A 226 16.88 -16.07 -9.47
C GLN A 226 16.63 -14.77 -8.67
N SER A 227 17.39 -14.62 -7.58
CA SER A 227 17.39 -13.35 -6.86
C SER A 227 18.00 -12.23 -7.72
N LEU A 228 17.58 -11.00 -7.44
CA LEU A 228 18.21 -9.81 -8.00
C LEU A 228 19.70 -9.74 -7.57
N PRO A 229 20.54 -8.95 -8.28
CA PRO A 229 21.94 -8.78 -7.89
C PRO A 229 22.17 -8.29 -6.44
N SER A 230 21.19 -7.64 -5.82
CA SER A 230 21.22 -7.24 -4.41
C SER A 230 20.97 -8.39 -3.42
N GLY A 231 20.63 -9.59 -3.90
CA GLY A 231 20.31 -10.77 -3.09
C GLY A 231 18.84 -10.90 -2.69
N VAL A 232 18.02 -9.88 -2.95
CA VAL A 232 16.57 -9.91 -2.68
C VAL A 232 15.81 -10.59 -3.82
N ARG A 233 14.64 -11.15 -3.52
CA ARG A 233 13.77 -11.72 -4.55
C ARG A 233 13.14 -10.62 -5.42
N PRO A 234 12.85 -10.87 -6.70
CA PRO A 234 12.08 -9.94 -7.52
C PRO A 234 10.71 -9.62 -6.90
N LEU A 235 10.26 -8.38 -7.03
CA LEU A 235 8.93 -7.97 -6.61
C LEU A 235 7.86 -8.69 -7.45
N LEU A 236 6.78 -9.15 -6.82
CA LEU A 236 5.61 -9.67 -7.51
C LEU A 236 4.41 -8.74 -7.31
N MET A 237 3.81 -8.32 -8.42
CA MET A 237 2.50 -7.68 -8.47
C MET A 237 1.56 -8.61 -9.23
N LEU A 238 0.50 -9.07 -8.58
CA LEU A 238 -0.44 -10.06 -9.10
C LEU A 238 -1.73 -9.35 -9.51
N GLU A 239 -2.01 -9.34 -10.81
CA GLU A 239 -3.27 -8.82 -11.35
C GLU A 239 -4.37 -9.86 -11.16
N VAL A 240 -5.02 -9.80 -10.00
CA VAL A 240 -6.19 -10.60 -9.66
C VAL A 240 -7.42 -9.72 -9.86
N TYR A 241 -8.19 -10.00 -10.92
CA TYR A 241 -9.48 -9.35 -11.12
C TYR A 241 -10.49 -9.90 -10.11
N ASP A 242 -10.65 -9.20 -8.99
CA ASP A 242 -11.61 -9.51 -7.93
C ASP A 242 -12.42 -8.25 -7.59
N MET A 243 -13.71 -8.31 -7.92
CA MET A 243 -14.69 -7.25 -7.61
C MET A 243 -15.57 -7.60 -6.39
N GLY A 244 -15.16 -8.58 -5.58
CA GLY A 244 -16.00 -9.18 -4.53
C GLY A 244 -17.03 -10.17 -5.07
N GLU A 245 -16.88 -10.59 -6.33
CA GLU A 245 -17.79 -11.49 -7.03
C GLU A 245 -16.97 -12.60 -7.71
N GLY A 246 -17.32 -13.86 -7.45
CA GLY A 246 -16.74 -15.01 -8.14
C GLY A 246 -16.13 -16.07 -7.23
N PRO A 247 -15.61 -17.15 -7.81
CA PRO A 247 -15.09 -18.30 -7.07
C PRO A 247 -13.61 -18.17 -6.66
N VAL A 248 -12.93 -17.11 -7.10
CA VAL A 248 -11.51 -16.81 -6.82
C VAL A 248 -11.43 -15.44 -6.17
N THR A 249 -10.69 -15.32 -5.07
CA THR A 249 -10.54 -14.05 -4.34
C THR A 249 -9.10 -13.55 -4.34
N ALA A 250 -8.92 -12.24 -4.18
CA ALA A 250 -7.60 -11.60 -4.07
C ALA A 250 -6.80 -12.09 -2.86
N LEU A 251 -7.48 -12.38 -1.75
CA LEU A 251 -6.82 -12.86 -0.52
C LEU A 251 -6.14 -14.22 -0.67
N GLU A 252 -6.51 -15.04 -1.66
CA GLU A 252 -5.80 -16.30 -1.97
C GLU A 252 -4.33 -16.09 -2.40
N TYR A 253 -3.97 -14.87 -2.82
CA TYR A 253 -2.67 -14.53 -3.40
C TYR A 253 -1.80 -13.64 -2.51
N ASN A 254 -2.33 -13.13 -1.40
CA ASN A 254 -1.64 -12.14 -0.54
C ASN A 254 -0.31 -12.63 0.07
N GLY A 255 -0.14 -13.95 0.21
CA GLY A 255 1.10 -14.57 0.69
C GLY A 255 2.22 -14.63 -0.35
N LEU A 256 1.95 -14.28 -1.61
CA LEU A 256 2.92 -14.37 -2.72
C LEU A 256 3.55 -13.01 -3.05
N GLY A 257 2.80 -11.93 -2.95
CA GLY A 257 3.25 -10.59 -3.32
C GLY A 257 2.15 -9.55 -3.21
N MET A 258 2.33 -8.42 -3.89
CA MET A 258 1.29 -7.40 -3.99
C MET A 258 0.14 -7.91 -4.84
N VAL A 259 -1.09 -7.57 -4.48
CA VAL A 259 -2.31 -8.00 -5.19
C VAL A 259 -3.14 -6.78 -5.55
N SER A 260 -3.57 -6.72 -6.81
CA SER A 260 -4.43 -5.64 -7.32
C SER A 260 -5.76 -5.55 -6.57
N GLU A 261 -6.08 -4.39 -5.99
CA GLU A 261 -7.33 -4.16 -5.27
C GLU A 261 -8.33 -3.39 -6.16
N TYR A 262 -9.04 -4.13 -7.01
CA TYR A 262 -9.98 -3.55 -7.99
C TYR A 262 -11.18 -2.84 -7.35
N ARG A 263 -11.62 -3.26 -6.15
CA ARG A 263 -12.76 -2.64 -5.45
C ARG A 263 -12.45 -1.22 -5.02
N PHE A 264 -11.18 -0.87 -4.80
CA PHE A 264 -10.77 0.48 -4.43
C PHE A 264 -11.15 1.51 -5.50
N GLY A 265 -10.88 1.21 -6.78
CA GLY A 265 -11.26 2.09 -7.91
C GLY A 265 -12.78 2.29 -8.03
N GLN A 266 -13.58 1.24 -7.78
CA GLN A 266 -15.05 1.35 -7.74
C GLN A 266 -15.53 2.25 -6.61
N LYS A 267 -15.00 2.04 -5.40
CA LYS A 267 -15.35 2.87 -4.24
C LYS A 267 -14.93 4.33 -4.43
N LEU A 268 -13.81 4.59 -5.11
CA LEU A 268 -13.42 5.95 -5.48
C LEU A 268 -14.41 6.59 -6.44
N ALA A 269 -14.90 5.85 -7.45
CA ALA A 269 -15.91 6.33 -8.37
C ALA A 269 -17.20 6.74 -7.65
N GLU A 270 -17.64 5.93 -6.68
CA GLU A 270 -18.76 6.29 -5.81
C GLU A 270 -18.45 7.49 -4.90
N GLY A 271 -17.25 7.52 -4.33
CA GLY A 271 -16.75 8.59 -3.48
C GLY A 271 -16.68 9.93 -4.20
N MET A 272 -16.40 9.95 -5.51
CA MET A 272 -16.42 11.19 -6.30
C MET A 272 -17.83 11.74 -6.54
N GLN A 273 -18.87 10.94 -6.31
CA GLN A 273 -20.28 11.39 -6.36
C GLN A 273 -20.77 11.91 -5.00
N ASP A 274 -20.24 11.34 -3.90
CA ASP A 274 -20.56 11.74 -2.52
C ASP A 274 -19.33 11.48 -1.63
N PHE A 275 -18.65 12.56 -1.23
CA PHE A 275 -17.37 12.46 -0.53
C PHE A 275 -17.49 11.80 0.85
N ARG A 276 -18.70 11.69 1.42
CA ARG A 276 -18.94 10.93 2.67
C ARG A 276 -18.56 9.47 2.53
N LYS A 277 -18.70 8.88 1.34
CA LYS A 277 -18.35 7.48 1.08
C LYS A 277 -16.84 7.21 1.13
N LEU A 278 -16.02 8.26 1.08
CA LEU A 278 -14.56 8.12 1.22
C LEU A 278 -14.14 7.74 2.66
N ALA A 279 -15.02 7.91 3.65
CA ALA A 279 -14.77 7.46 5.02
C ALA A 279 -14.61 5.93 5.11
N ASP A 280 -15.37 5.19 4.29
CA ASP A 280 -15.39 3.73 4.26
C ASP A 280 -14.67 3.19 3.01
N ILE A 281 -13.66 3.91 2.49
CA ILE A 281 -12.97 3.55 1.25
C ILE A 281 -12.20 2.22 1.38
N VAL A 282 -11.70 1.90 2.56
CA VAL A 282 -11.09 0.59 2.91
C VAL A 282 -12.05 -0.17 3.81
N ASP A 283 -12.34 -1.42 3.47
CA ASP A 283 -13.29 -2.26 4.19
C ASP A 283 -12.84 -3.72 4.19
N TYR A 284 -12.13 -4.11 5.25
CA TYR A 284 -11.65 -5.47 5.42
C TYR A 284 -12.77 -6.48 5.69
N THR A 285 -13.97 -6.03 6.12
CA THR A 285 -15.13 -6.93 6.29
C THR A 285 -15.69 -7.44 4.96
N ARG A 286 -15.22 -6.86 3.85
CA ARG A 286 -15.52 -7.28 2.48
C ARG A 286 -14.30 -7.89 1.78
N ASP A 287 -13.38 -8.47 2.54
CA ASP A 287 -12.21 -9.19 2.04
C ASP A 287 -11.27 -8.32 1.18
N MET A 288 -11.21 -7.00 1.43
CA MET A 288 -10.22 -6.13 0.79
C MET A 288 -8.80 -6.55 1.19
N VAL A 289 -7.86 -6.46 0.25
CA VAL A 289 -6.45 -6.81 0.47
C VAL A 289 -5.85 -5.92 1.55
N PHE A 290 -5.07 -6.47 2.48
CA PHE A 290 -4.45 -5.65 3.53
C PHE A 290 -3.49 -4.60 2.94
N THR A 291 -3.36 -3.46 3.62
CA THR A 291 -2.58 -2.30 3.17
C THR A 291 -1.19 -2.67 2.66
N GLU A 292 -0.49 -3.57 3.33
CA GLU A 292 0.90 -3.94 3.03
C GLU A 292 1.02 -4.74 1.71
N GLN A 293 -0.06 -5.39 1.28
CA GLN A 293 -0.13 -6.20 0.06
C GLN A 293 -0.94 -5.52 -1.05
N ALA A 294 -1.73 -4.49 -0.76
CA ALA A 294 -2.63 -3.91 -1.75
C ALA A 294 -1.85 -3.13 -2.83
N LEU A 295 -2.07 -3.47 -4.10
CA LEU A 295 -1.73 -2.62 -5.24
C LEU A 295 -2.99 -1.84 -5.64
N VAL A 296 -2.98 -0.53 -5.44
CA VAL A 296 -4.17 0.32 -5.63
C VAL A 296 -4.01 1.24 -6.82
N PHE A 297 -5.12 1.52 -7.48
CA PHE A 297 -5.20 2.40 -8.64
C PHE A 297 -6.62 2.93 -8.82
N VAL A 298 -6.76 4.10 -9.46
CA VAL A 298 -8.07 4.65 -9.83
C VAL A 298 -8.66 3.86 -10.99
N ASP A 299 -7.82 3.59 -12.00
CA ASP A 299 -8.13 2.76 -13.16
C ASP A 299 -6.88 1.98 -13.61
N ASN A 300 -7.07 1.08 -14.56
CA ASN A 300 -6.00 0.47 -15.32
C ASN A 300 -6.44 0.29 -16.78
N TYR A 301 -5.56 -0.29 -17.61
CA TYR A 301 -5.85 -0.50 -19.04
C TYR A 301 -7.13 -1.32 -19.31
N ALA A 302 -7.53 -2.21 -18.39
CA ALA A 302 -8.71 -3.06 -18.52
C ALA A 302 -9.98 -2.35 -18.02
N THR A 303 -9.97 -1.78 -16.80
CA THR A 303 -11.16 -1.16 -16.21
C THR A 303 -11.63 0.04 -17.02
N GLN A 304 -10.71 0.83 -17.58
CA GLN A 304 -11.05 1.96 -18.47
C GLN A 304 -11.77 1.54 -19.77
N ARG A 305 -11.78 0.24 -20.11
CA ARG A 305 -12.40 -0.32 -21.32
C ARG A 305 -13.64 -1.15 -21.04
N PHE A 306 -13.60 -1.95 -19.98
CA PHE A 306 -14.57 -3.02 -19.74
C PHE A 306 -15.50 -2.78 -18.55
N VAL A 307 -15.18 -1.84 -17.66
CA VAL A 307 -15.95 -1.62 -16.42
C VAL A 307 -16.66 -0.27 -16.49
N PRO A 308 -17.99 -0.25 -16.73
CA PRO A 308 -18.77 0.97 -16.73
C PRO A 308 -18.68 1.72 -15.39
N GLY A 309 -18.63 3.04 -15.45
CA GLY A 309 -18.57 3.89 -14.25
C GLY A 309 -17.16 4.06 -13.66
N THR A 310 -16.14 3.37 -14.18
CA THR A 310 -14.74 3.61 -13.84
C THR A 310 -14.37 5.07 -14.12
N LEU A 311 -13.73 5.74 -13.16
CA LEU A 311 -13.14 7.07 -13.39
C LEU A 311 -11.92 6.91 -14.29
N THR A 312 -11.82 7.72 -15.35
CA THR A 312 -10.70 7.66 -16.31
C THR A 312 -10.30 9.05 -16.74
N HIS A 313 -9.27 9.18 -17.58
CA HIS A 313 -8.91 10.46 -18.19
C HIS A 313 -10.05 11.14 -18.98
N ARG A 314 -11.11 10.42 -19.36
CA ARG A 314 -12.30 11.00 -20.01
C ARG A 314 -13.15 11.85 -19.06
N THR A 315 -12.98 11.66 -17.76
CA THR A 315 -13.55 12.48 -16.68
C THR A 315 -12.38 13.13 -15.93
N PRO A 316 -11.61 14.01 -16.59
CA PRO A 316 -10.28 14.43 -16.10
C PRO A 316 -10.36 15.11 -14.73
N ARG A 317 -11.46 15.81 -14.49
CA ARG A 317 -11.76 16.51 -13.24
C ARG A 317 -11.88 15.53 -12.06
N GLU A 318 -12.80 14.57 -12.13
CA GLU A 318 -13.04 13.58 -11.09
C GLU A 318 -11.87 12.59 -10.96
N TYR A 319 -11.23 12.24 -12.08
CA TYR A 319 -10.04 11.38 -12.11
C TYR A 319 -8.85 11.99 -11.37
N THR A 320 -8.60 13.28 -11.59
CA THR A 320 -7.52 14.01 -10.92
C THR A 320 -7.74 14.04 -9.40
N MET A 321 -8.98 14.30 -8.96
CA MET A 321 -9.32 14.28 -7.53
C MET A 321 -9.16 12.89 -6.91
N ALA A 322 -9.66 11.84 -7.58
CA ALA A 322 -9.53 10.47 -7.10
C ALA A 322 -8.06 10.04 -7.00
N THR A 323 -7.23 10.41 -7.99
CA THR A 323 -5.79 10.12 -7.97
C THR A 323 -5.09 10.89 -6.86
N ALA A 324 -5.42 12.17 -6.67
CA ALA A 324 -4.87 12.99 -5.58
C ALA A 324 -5.23 12.44 -4.19
N PHE A 325 -6.49 12.03 -4.00
CA PHE A 325 -6.92 11.36 -2.78
C PHE A 325 -6.15 10.05 -2.57
N THR A 326 -6.00 9.23 -3.61
CA THR A 326 -5.25 7.95 -3.55
C THR A 326 -3.80 8.19 -3.10
N LEU A 327 -3.14 9.20 -3.65
CA LEU A 327 -1.78 9.59 -3.27
C LEU A 327 -1.70 10.10 -1.82
N ALA A 328 -2.73 10.80 -1.33
CA ALA A 328 -2.71 11.36 0.02
C ALA A 328 -3.14 10.36 1.11
N PHE A 329 -4.01 9.41 0.79
CA PHE A 329 -4.72 8.57 1.77
C PHE A 329 -3.85 7.51 2.44
N GLY A 330 -2.94 6.87 1.69
CA GLY A 330 -1.96 5.90 2.24
C GLY A 330 -2.44 4.47 2.41
N TYR A 331 -3.35 4.01 1.55
CA TYR A 331 -3.72 2.60 1.48
C TYR A 331 -3.03 1.95 0.28
N GLY A 332 -2.21 0.93 0.52
CA GLY A 332 -1.54 0.19 -0.54
C GLY A 332 -0.40 0.93 -1.25
N THR A 333 0.26 0.20 -2.15
CA THR A 333 1.19 0.76 -3.13
C THR A 333 0.39 1.37 -4.28
N VAL A 334 0.61 2.65 -4.57
CA VAL A 334 -0.13 3.38 -5.59
C VAL A 334 0.47 3.16 -6.98
N ARG A 335 -0.37 2.75 -7.93
CA ARG A 335 -0.07 2.74 -9.36
C ARG A 335 -0.92 3.77 -10.10
N VAL A 336 -0.25 4.67 -10.80
CA VAL A 336 -0.87 5.65 -11.70
C VAL A 336 -0.89 5.10 -13.12
N MET A 337 -2.05 5.04 -13.75
CA MET A 337 -2.18 4.69 -15.16
C MET A 337 -1.68 5.84 -16.03
N SER A 338 -0.98 5.53 -17.13
CA SER A 338 -0.68 6.48 -18.20
C SER A 338 -1.18 5.93 -19.52
N SER A 339 -2.23 6.56 -20.04
CA SER A 339 -3.04 6.08 -21.15
C SER A 339 -2.69 6.74 -22.48
N TYR A 340 -3.35 6.24 -23.53
CA TYR A 340 -3.55 6.91 -24.80
C TYR A 340 -5.06 7.04 -25.07
N GLU A 341 -5.43 7.97 -25.94
CA GLU A 341 -6.81 8.20 -26.36
C GLU A 341 -7.31 7.07 -27.26
N PHE A 342 -8.54 6.62 -27.02
CA PHE A 342 -9.20 5.60 -27.84
C PHE A 342 -10.68 5.93 -28.06
N SER A 343 -11.32 5.31 -29.04
CA SER A 343 -12.78 5.35 -29.21
C SER A 343 -13.42 3.95 -29.09
N GLU A 344 -12.64 2.90 -29.35
CA GLU A 344 -13.09 1.51 -29.32
C GLU A 344 -12.33 0.71 -28.28
N ILE A 345 -13.01 -0.26 -27.64
CA ILE A 345 -12.42 -1.09 -26.56
C ILE A 345 -11.19 -1.88 -27.01
N SER A 346 -11.07 -2.22 -28.30
CA SER A 346 -9.97 -3.01 -28.85
C SER A 346 -8.84 -2.14 -29.43
N GLN A 347 -9.01 -0.82 -29.51
CA GLN A 347 -8.09 0.05 -30.23
C GLN A 347 -6.66 -0.01 -29.65
N GLY A 348 -5.67 -0.27 -30.52
CA GLY A 348 -4.25 -0.19 -30.16
C GLY A 348 -3.77 1.24 -29.87
N PRO A 349 -2.50 1.42 -29.49
CA PRO A 349 -1.92 2.74 -29.24
C PRO A 349 -1.90 3.60 -30.51
N PRO A 350 -1.65 4.92 -30.40
CA PRO A 350 -1.44 5.77 -31.55
C PRO A 350 -0.38 5.19 -32.48
N MET A 351 -0.73 5.02 -33.76
CA MET A 351 0.10 4.31 -34.73
C MET A 351 0.16 5.04 -36.08
N SER A 352 1.29 4.91 -36.75
CA SER A 352 1.47 5.36 -38.13
C SER A 352 0.65 4.50 -39.11
N PRO A 353 0.48 4.92 -40.38
CA PRO A 353 -0.16 4.08 -41.40
C PRO A 353 0.52 2.73 -41.63
N GLY A 354 1.80 2.60 -41.26
CA GLY A 354 2.57 1.35 -41.29
C GLY A 354 2.46 0.54 -40.00
N TYR A 355 1.48 0.81 -39.13
CA TYR A 355 1.21 0.09 -37.89
C TYR A 355 2.34 0.14 -36.82
N SER A 356 3.31 1.05 -36.98
CA SER A 356 4.30 1.32 -35.94
C SER A 356 3.75 2.33 -34.93
N THR A 357 3.92 2.04 -33.63
CA THR A 357 3.53 2.94 -32.54
C THR A 357 4.22 4.31 -32.68
N LEU A 358 3.44 5.39 -32.58
CA LEU A 358 3.94 6.77 -32.65
C LEU A 358 4.74 7.12 -31.39
N ASP A 359 5.74 7.99 -31.55
CA ASP A 359 6.47 8.55 -30.40
C ASP A 359 5.52 9.34 -29.49
N VAL A 360 5.82 9.33 -28.20
CA VAL A 360 5.19 10.24 -27.23
C VAL A 360 5.75 11.64 -27.42
N GLY A 361 5.07 12.45 -28.21
CA GLY A 361 5.44 13.85 -28.38
C GLY A 361 5.13 14.64 -27.11
N ILE A 362 6.06 15.48 -26.67
CA ILE A 362 5.86 16.42 -25.56
C ILE A 362 5.96 17.84 -26.12
N ASP A 363 4.96 18.68 -25.84
CA ASP A 363 5.00 20.08 -26.26
C ASP A 363 5.82 20.97 -25.30
N ARG A 364 5.84 22.29 -25.57
CA ARG A 364 6.61 23.24 -24.76
C ARG A 364 6.05 23.46 -23.36
N ASP A 365 4.77 23.19 -23.17
CA ASP A 365 4.08 23.34 -21.89
C ASP A 365 4.11 22.03 -21.08
N GLY A 366 4.71 20.97 -21.65
CA GLY A 366 4.92 19.68 -21.02
C GLY A 366 3.77 18.68 -21.23
N TRP A 367 2.80 19.02 -22.09
CA TRP A 367 1.66 18.15 -22.40
C TRP A 367 2.03 17.12 -23.47
N CYS A 368 1.45 15.93 -23.31
CA CYS A 368 1.58 14.89 -24.29
C CYS A 368 0.76 15.18 -25.55
N GLN A 369 1.32 14.75 -26.67
CA GLN A 369 0.83 14.96 -28.03
C GLN A 369 0.61 13.60 -28.70
N ASN A 370 0.20 13.60 -29.97
CA ASN A 370 0.02 12.39 -30.78
C ASN A 370 -1.01 11.39 -30.20
N GLY A 371 -2.00 11.85 -29.44
CA GLY A 371 -3.03 11.01 -28.83
C GLY A 371 -2.59 10.30 -27.54
N TRP A 372 -1.46 10.66 -26.96
CA TRP A 372 -1.03 10.20 -25.63
C TRP A 372 -1.60 11.10 -24.53
N VAL A 373 -2.10 10.51 -23.44
CA VAL A 373 -2.81 11.23 -22.37
C VAL A 373 -1.86 11.68 -21.25
N CYS A 374 -0.96 10.78 -20.82
CA CYS A 374 0.05 11.04 -19.80
C CYS A 374 -0.49 11.61 -18.49
N GLU A 375 -1.43 10.90 -17.85
CA GLU A 375 -2.03 11.30 -16.58
C GLU A 375 -0.97 11.54 -15.49
N HIS A 376 0.13 10.79 -15.51
CA HIS A 376 1.27 11.00 -14.60
C HIS A 376 1.95 12.37 -14.76
N ARG A 377 1.73 13.07 -15.89
CA ARG A 377 2.21 14.45 -16.12
C ARG A 377 1.18 15.52 -15.75
N TRP A 378 0.01 15.15 -15.25
CA TRP A 378 -0.96 16.14 -14.81
C TRP A 378 -0.51 16.75 -13.49
N ARG A 379 -0.55 18.09 -13.40
CA ARG A 379 0.08 18.85 -12.32
C ARG A 379 -0.27 18.37 -10.92
N ALA A 380 -1.55 18.24 -10.63
CA ALA A 380 -2.01 17.78 -9.32
C ALA A 380 -1.57 16.34 -8.99
N ILE A 381 -1.27 15.51 -9.99
CA ILE A 381 -0.77 14.15 -9.79
C ILE A 381 0.74 14.19 -9.51
N PHE A 382 1.55 14.80 -10.38
CA PHE A 382 3.01 14.75 -10.20
C PHE A 382 3.50 15.57 -8.99
N ASP A 383 2.84 16.69 -8.66
CA ASP A 383 3.25 17.50 -7.50
C ASP A 383 2.88 16.82 -6.17
N LEU A 384 1.93 15.86 -6.18
CA LEU A 384 1.60 15.05 -5.00
C LEU A 384 2.50 13.81 -4.82
N ILE A 385 3.42 13.50 -5.75
CA ILE A 385 4.34 12.36 -5.59
C ILE A 385 5.31 12.56 -4.41
N PRO A 386 5.95 13.73 -4.24
CA PRO A 386 6.75 14.01 -3.05
C PRO A 386 5.91 14.08 -1.77
N PHE A 387 4.68 14.60 -1.86
CA PHE A 387 3.74 14.60 -0.74
C PHE A 387 3.45 13.17 -0.28
N HIS A 388 3.07 12.28 -1.20
CA HIS A 388 2.83 10.86 -0.92
C HIS A 388 4.04 10.22 -0.23
N THR A 389 5.24 10.46 -0.76
CA THR A 389 6.49 9.96 -0.18
C THR A 389 6.66 10.36 1.29
N ALA A 390 6.30 11.60 1.64
CA ALA A 390 6.40 12.09 3.02
C ALA A 390 5.34 11.51 3.96
N VAL A 391 4.16 11.14 3.43
CA VAL A 391 3.00 10.80 4.26
C VAL A 391 2.58 9.34 4.25
N LYS A 392 3.04 8.52 3.29
CA LYS A 392 2.51 7.18 3.00
C LYS A 392 2.44 6.25 4.23
N ASP A 393 3.39 6.35 5.16
CA ASP A 393 3.48 5.50 6.37
C ASP A 393 3.01 6.22 7.65
N LYS A 394 2.35 7.38 7.52
CA LYS A 394 1.83 8.15 8.65
C LYS A 394 0.37 7.81 8.92
N ASP A 395 -0.10 7.96 10.14
CA ASP A 395 -1.48 7.67 10.46
C ASP A 395 -2.48 8.59 9.80
N LEU A 396 -3.72 8.13 9.62
CA LEU A 396 -4.81 8.97 9.18
C LEU A 396 -5.45 9.66 10.39
N ASN A 397 -5.36 10.99 10.49
CA ASN A 397 -5.91 11.77 11.59
C ASN A 397 -6.90 12.83 11.09
N HIS A 398 -7.84 13.24 11.96
CA HIS A 398 -8.82 14.30 11.69
C HIS A 398 -9.55 14.17 10.35
N PHE A 399 -9.93 12.94 9.97
CA PHE A 399 -10.70 12.72 8.76
C PHE A 399 -12.08 13.35 8.88
N THR A 400 -12.41 14.26 7.97
CA THR A 400 -13.74 14.87 7.86
C THR A 400 -14.23 14.74 6.43
N ALA A 401 -15.49 14.38 6.26
CA ALA A 401 -16.13 14.30 4.96
C ALA A 401 -17.57 14.83 5.01
N THR A 402 -17.91 15.72 4.08
CA THR A 402 -19.28 16.11 3.74
C THR A 402 -19.61 15.58 2.34
N GLN A 403 -20.75 15.95 1.78
CA GLN A 403 -21.11 15.53 0.42
C GLN A 403 -20.09 16.00 -0.64
N ASP A 404 -19.40 17.12 -0.39
CA ASP A 404 -18.62 17.86 -1.38
C ASP A 404 -17.27 18.38 -0.87
N PHE A 405 -16.87 18.01 0.35
CA PHE A 405 -15.58 18.39 0.95
C PHE A 405 -15.03 17.20 1.74
N VAL A 406 -13.74 16.93 1.58
CA VAL A 406 -13.02 15.96 2.41
C VAL A 406 -11.68 16.54 2.79
N ALA A 407 -11.26 16.29 4.02
CA ALA A 407 -9.93 16.65 4.51
C ALA A 407 -9.46 15.70 5.60
N PHE A 408 -8.14 15.56 5.71
CA PHE A 408 -7.50 14.74 6.73
C PHE A 408 -6.02 15.13 6.88
N SER A 409 -5.43 14.78 8.01
CA SER A 409 -3.99 14.83 8.23
C SER A 409 -3.39 13.44 8.12
N ARG A 410 -2.11 13.39 7.76
CA ARG A 410 -1.28 12.19 7.78
C ARG A 410 -0.19 12.36 8.82
N GLY A 411 -0.43 11.82 10.01
CA GLY A 411 0.33 12.13 11.21
C GLY A 411 0.43 13.64 11.42
N ARG A 412 1.59 14.07 11.92
CA ARG A 412 1.98 15.49 12.04
C ARG A 412 2.76 16.01 10.83
N THR A 413 2.76 15.27 9.73
CA THR A 413 3.64 15.52 8.58
C THR A 413 2.90 16.16 7.42
N GLY A 414 1.68 15.73 7.11
CA GLY A 414 0.95 16.26 5.96
C GLY A 414 -0.52 16.53 6.25
N PHE A 415 -1.11 17.45 5.52
CA PHE A 415 -2.55 17.70 5.50
C PHE A 415 -3.03 17.78 4.06
N PHE A 416 -4.17 17.15 3.78
CA PHE A 416 -4.81 17.11 2.49
C PHE A 416 -6.26 17.56 2.61
N ALA A 417 -6.74 18.33 1.63
CA ALA A 417 -8.13 18.69 1.46
C ALA A 417 -8.51 18.77 -0.01
N MET A 418 -9.75 18.39 -0.33
CA MET A 418 -10.33 18.62 -1.65
C MET A 418 -11.82 18.92 -1.57
N THR A 419 -12.33 19.68 -2.54
CA THR A 419 -13.77 19.94 -2.66
C THR A 419 -14.24 19.93 -4.10
N SER A 420 -15.48 19.50 -4.32
CA SER A 420 -16.17 19.61 -5.60
C SER A 420 -16.85 20.98 -5.78
N LYS A 421 -16.84 21.85 -4.76
CA LYS A 421 -17.31 23.25 -4.86
C LYS A 421 -16.32 24.11 -5.64
N GLN A 422 -16.85 25.09 -6.37
CA GLN A 422 -16.03 26.11 -7.04
C GLN A 422 -15.24 26.98 -6.05
N ASN A 423 -15.81 27.22 -4.87
CA ASN A 423 -15.18 28.04 -3.83
C ASN A 423 -15.46 27.45 -2.45
N PHE A 424 -14.40 27.23 -1.68
CA PHE A 424 -14.48 26.83 -0.28
C PHE A 424 -13.56 27.71 0.57
N LYS A 425 -14.09 28.19 1.69
CA LYS A 425 -13.33 28.88 2.73
C LYS A 425 -13.75 28.32 4.08
N GLY A 426 -12.78 27.98 4.92
CA GLY A 426 -13.08 27.40 6.23
C GLY A 426 -11.85 27.18 7.08
N LEU A 427 -12.08 26.92 8.36
CA LEU A 427 -11.09 26.43 9.31
C LEU A 427 -11.28 24.93 9.44
N VAL A 428 -10.21 24.16 9.22
CA VAL A 428 -10.26 22.70 9.27
C VAL A 428 -9.20 22.19 10.22
N GLN A 429 -9.59 21.29 11.13
CA GLN A 429 -8.66 20.74 12.10
C GLN A 429 -7.57 19.92 11.38
N THR A 430 -6.33 20.17 11.77
CA THR A 430 -5.16 19.39 11.35
C THR A 430 -4.44 18.87 12.57
N ASN A 431 -3.43 18.03 12.33
CA ASN A 431 -2.46 17.61 13.34
C ASN A 431 -1.08 18.28 13.13
N LEU A 432 -1.01 19.32 12.29
CA LEU A 432 0.23 20.05 12.02
C LEU A 432 0.50 21.09 13.10
N ALA A 433 1.77 21.41 13.31
CA ALA A 433 2.17 22.47 14.23
C ALA A 433 1.68 23.86 13.74
N PRO A 434 1.42 24.83 14.64
CA PRO A 434 1.11 26.19 14.24
C PRO A 434 2.21 26.80 13.38
N GLY A 435 1.87 27.35 12.22
CA GLY A 435 2.87 27.84 11.26
C GLY A 435 2.30 28.19 9.89
N GLU A 436 3.15 28.74 9.02
CA GLU A 436 2.82 28.95 7.62
C GLU A 436 3.44 27.85 6.74
N TYR A 437 2.59 27.17 5.98
CA TYR A 437 3.00 26.08 5.11
C TYR A 437 2.85 26.45 3.64
N CYS A 438 3.78 25.96 2.82
CA CYS A 438 3.68 26.05 1.37
C CYS A 438 2.66 25.05 0.83
N GLU A 439 1.73 25.51 -0.01
CA GLU A 439 0.86 24.61 -0.77
C GLU A 439 1.68 23.91 -1.87
N VAL A 440 1.53 22.58 -1.94
CA VAL A 440 2.38 21.69 -2.74
C VAL A 440 2.10 21.81 -4.24
N ILE A 441 0.84 21.76 -4.66
CA ILE A 441 0.42 21.67 -6.08
C ILE A 441 0.76 22.97 -6.84
N PHE A 442 0.66 24.11 -6.18
CA PHE A 442 0.98 25.41 -6.75
C PHE A 442 2.42 25.86 -6.46
N ASN A 443 3.31 24.95 -6.05
CA ASN A 443 4.73 25.20 -5.80
C ASN A 443 4.95 26.44 -4.90
N CYS A 444 4.25 26.48 -3.76
CA CYS A 444 4.26 27.58 -2.80
C CYS A 444 3.77 28.95 -3.32
N SER A 445 3.05 29.01 -4.44
CA SER A 445 2.40 30.26 -4.89
C SER A 445 1.30 30.74 -3.94
N TYR A 446 0.84 29.84 -3.06
CA TYR A 446 -0.11 30.11 -1.98
C TYR A 446 0.41 29.49 -0.68
N LYS A 447 0.15 30.18 0.45
CA LYS A 447 0.50 29.73 1.80
C LYS A 447 -0.76 29.42 2.60
N VAL A 448 -0.67 28.39 3.44
CA VAL A 448 -1.72 28.01 4.39
C VAL A 448 -1.23 28.30 5.80
N LEU A 449 -2.01 29.06 6.57
CA LEU A 449 -1.76 29.27 8.00
C LEU A 449 -2.42 28.13 8.77
N VAL A 450 -1.65 27.47 9.63
CA VAL A 450 -2.15 26.63 10.73
C VAL A 450 -2.08 27.45 12.01
N ASP A 451 -3.23 27.65 12.65
CA ASP A 451 -3.33 28.48 13.87
C ASP A 451 -2.82 27.75 15.13
N GLN A 452 -2.83 28.46 16.26
CA GLN A 452 -2.41 27.92 17.56
C GLN A 452 -3.28 26.76 18.07
N GLN A 453 -4.45 26.54 17.46
CA GLN A 453 -5.33 25.41 17.76
C GLN A 453 -5.14 24.26 16.75
N GLY A 454 -4.14 24.34 15.86
CA GLY A 454 -3.87 23.31 14.86
C GLY A 454 -4.85 23.34 13.67
N ARG A 455 -5.59 24.43 13.46
CA ARG A 455 -6.56 24.52 12.35
C ARG A 455 -5.95 25.21 11.15
N ALA A 456 -6.07 24.59 9.97
CA ALA A 456 -5.67 25.17 8.70
C ALA A 456 -6.73 26.13 8.16
N HIS A 457 -6.28 27.32 7.74
CA HIS A 457 -7.09 28.34 7.09
C HIS A 457 -7.16 28.07 5.59
N LEU A 458 -8.23 27.40 5.15
CA LEU A 458 -8.40 27.02 3.76
C LEU A 458 -9.08 28.14 2.95
N ASN A 459 -8.51 28.43 1.79
CA ASN A 459 -9.10 29.28 0.77
C ASN A 459 -8.86 28.62 -0.60
N MET A 460 -9.90 27.98 -1.11
CA MET A 460 -9.85 27.03 -2.22
C MET A 460 -10.78 27.55 -3.32
N SER A 461 -10.22 28.18 -4.34
CA SER A 461 -10.98 28.93 -5.37
C SER A 461 -10.52 28.63 -6.80
N ASP A 462 -10.30 27.35 -7.12
CA ASP A 462 -9.94 26.89 -8.47
C ASP A 462 -11.18 26.37 -9.23
N ASN A 463 -11.24 26.68 -10.52
CA ASN A 463 -12.32 26.27 -11.43
C ASN A 463 -12.26 24.78 -11.81
N PHE A 464 -11.12 24.09 -11.65
CA PHE A 464 -10.95 22.69 -12.06
C PHE A 464 -11.05 21.65 -10.91
N ASN A 465 -11.46 22.11 -9.72
CA ASN A 465 -11.48 21.47 -8.40
C ASN A 465 -10.27 21.82 -7.55
N PRO A 466 -10.48 22.59 -6.47
CA PRO A 466 -9.39 22.89 -5.59
C PRO A 466 -9.05 21.63 -4.78
N ILE A 467 -7.84 21.15 -5.04
CA ILE A 467 -7.10 20.21 -4.22
C ILE A 467 -6.05 21.05 -3.50
N LEU A 468 -5.86 20.80 -2.21
CA LEU A 468 -4.89 21.50 -1.38
C LEU A 468 -4.13 20.45 -0.59
N ALA A 469 -2.81 20.51 -0.67
CA ALA A 469 -1.94 19.73 0.18
C ALA A 469 -0.84 20.61 0.76
N ILE A 470 -0.56 20.41 2.04
CA ILE A 470 0.58 21.02 2.73
C ILE A 470 1.34 19.94 3.46
N VAL A 471 2.67 20.02 3.39
CA VAL A 471 3.58 19.09 4.05
C VAL A 471 4.56 19.90 4.89
N ASP A 472 4.80 19.43 6.10
CA ASP A 472 5.83 19.96 6.97
C ASP A 472 7.18 19.37 6.58
N THR A 473 7.89 20.04 5.66
CA THR A 473 9.27 19.66 5.29
C THR A 473 10.30 20.07 6.34
N GLN A 474 9.89 20.88 7.33
CA GLN A 474 10.69 21.29 8.48
C GLN A 474 10.20 20.69 9.78
N ALA A 475 9.29 19.71 9.72
CA ALA A 475 9.03 18.85 10.85
C ALA A 475 10.43 18.42 11.27
N PRO A 476 10.89 18.78 12.48
CA PRO A 476 12.13 18.23 13.01
C PRO A 476 12.06 16.72 12.75
N GLU A 477 13.19 16.02 12.62
CA GLU A 477 13.14 14.57 12.87
C GLU A 477 12.35 14.41 14.16
N ASN A 478 11.07 14.03 14.02
CA ASN A 478 10.11 14.46 15.02
C ASN A 478 10.54 13.67 16.24
N ASN A 479 10.92 14.36 17.32
CA ASN A 479 11.26 13.66 18.55
C ASN A 479 10.12 12.71 18.95
N TYR A 480 8.91 12.95 18.41
CA TYR A 480 7.81 12.01 18.34
C TYR A 480 8.14 10.72 17.59
N GLN A 481 8.24 9.63 18.34
CA GLN A 481 8.30 8.27 17.80
C GLN A 481 7.04 7.50 18.20
N ARG A 482 6.53 6.67 17.28
CA ARG A 482 5.42 5.74 17.62
C ARG A 482 5.86 4.87 18.78
N THR A 483 5.05 4.82 19.81
CA THR A 483 5.33 4.10 21.05
C THR A 483 4.06 3.37 21.45
N VAL A 484 4.15 2.05 21.59
CA VAL A 484 3.01 1.21 21.95
C VAL A 484 3.25 0.63 23.33
N VAL A 485 2.28 0.75 24.21
CA VAL A 485 2.26 0.11 25.54
C VAL A 485 1.12 -0.88 25.60
N LEU A 486 1.45 -2.15 25.78
CA LEU A 486 0.53 -3.25 26.04
C LEU A 486 0.58 -3.63 27.51
N MET A 487 -0.56 -3.60 28.20
CA MET A 487 -0.70 -4.09 29.56
C MET A 487 -1.64 -5.29 29.60
N GLN A 488 -1.12 -6.46 29.96
CA GLN A 488 -1.97 -7.63 30.19
C GLN A 488 -2.74 -7.48 31.50
N THR A 489 -4.07 -7.40 31.41
CA THR A 489 -4.94 -7.46 32.59
C THR A 489 -6.35 -7.89 32.23
N ILE A 490 -6.90 -8.80 33.03
CA ILE A 490 -8.27 -9.26 32.86
C ILE A 490 -9.22 -8.24 33.47
N THR A 491 -10.19 -7.78 32.68
CA THR A 491 -11.26 -6.87 33.07
C THR A 491 -12.62 -7.47 32.76
N ARG A 492 -13.66 -6.96 33.41
CA ARG A 492 -15.07 -7.28 33.12
C ARG A 492 -15.67 -6.26 32.15
N PRO A 493 -16.77 -6.59 31.45
CA PRO A 493 -17.49 -5.61 30.64
C PRO A 493 -17.85 -4.37 31.47
N GLY A 494 -17.45 -3.19 30.98
CA GLY A 494 -17.64 -1.90 31.66
C GLY A 494 -16.51 -1.48 32.61
N GLU A 495 -15.47 -2.31 32.76
CA GLU A 495 -14.22 -1.93 33.42
C GLU A 495 -13.19 -1.50 32.37
N TYR A 496 -12.41 -0.48 32.70
CA TYR A 496 -11.45 0.17 31.81
C TYR A 496 -10.07 0.24 32.44
N VAL A 497 -9.05 0.35 31.60
CA VAL A 497 -7.67 0.59 32.02
C VAL A 497 -7.24 1.95 31.48
N PHE A 498 -6.62 2.74 32.33
CA PHE A 498 -5.96 3.99 31.98
C PHE A 498 -4.47 3.86 32.26
N PHE A 499 -3.67 4.51 31.45
CA PHE A 499 -2.23 4.61 31.63
C PHE A 499 -1.90 5.97 32.22
N ARG A 500 -0.98 5.96 33.17
CA ARG A 500 -0.36 7.16 33.73
C ARG A 500 1.13 6.94 33.77
N GLY A 501 1.89 7.97 33.47
CA GLY A 501 3.31 7.83 33.30
C GLY A 501 4.00 9.15 33.03
N GLY A 502 5.22 9.08 32.54
CA GLY A 502 6.08 10.24 32.31
C GLY A 502 7.45 9.98 32.89
N VAL A 503 8.10 11.03 33.38
CA VAL A 503 9.34 10.90 34.16
C VAL A 503 8.99 11.08 35.64
N ASP A 504 9.35 10.14 36.50
CA ASP A 504 9.04 10.28 37.92
C ASP A 504 9.81 11.44 38.57
N HIS A 505 9.20 12.02 39.59
CA HIS A 505 9.75 13.10 40.42
C HIS A 505 11.09 12.76 41.11
N SER A 506 11.42 11.47 41.24
CA SER A 506 12.73 11.02 41.70
C SER A 506 13.84 11.14 40.65
N LEU A 507 13.48 11.23 39.37
CA LEU A 507 14.42 11.31 38.24
C LEU A 507 14.51 12.72 37.65
N ARG A 508 13.44 13.53 37.74
CA ARG A 508 13.40 14.87 37.16
C ARG A 508 12.76 15.89 38.10
N GLU A 509 13.39 17.06 38.23
CA GLU A 509 12.83 18.21 38.93
C GLU A 509 11.79 18.95 38.07
N GLY A 510 10.92 19.75 38.67
CA GLY A 510 9.93 20.55 37.91
C GLY A 510 8.60 19.83 37.62
N CYS A 511 8.36 18.65 38.20
CA CYS A 511 7.06 17.98 38.07
C CYS A 511 5.95 18.80 38.76
N THR A 512 4.87 19.08 38.04
CA THR A 512 3.66 19.71 38.58
C THR A 512 2.43 18.84 38.29
N THR A 513 1.32 19.13 38.98
CA THR A 513 0.04 18.43 38.75
C THR A 513 -0.68 18.85 37.46
N ASP A 514 -0.16 19.85 36.75
CA ASP A 514 -0.73 20.36 35.51
C ASP A 514 0.15 19.88 34.36
N ALA A 515 -0.36 18.95 33.57
CA ALA A 515 0.36 18.30 32.49
C ALA A 515 0.98 19.29 31.48
N GLU A 516 0.34 20.43 31.21
CA GLU A 516 0.88 21.42 30.26
C GLU A 516 2.12 22.16 30.80
N THR A 517 2.31 22.20 32.12
CA THR A 517 3.39 22.96 32.77
C THR A 517 4.42 22.08 33.48
N SER A 518 4.19 20.78 33.53
CA SER A 518 5.05 19.81 34.21
C SER A 518 6.23 19.41 33.33
N ASP A 519 7.47 19.52 33.83
CA ASP A 519 8.65 19.04 33.09
C ASP A 519 8.72 17.50 33.00
N CYS A 520 7.85 16.83 33.76
CA CYS A 520 7.77 15.39 33.94
C CYS A 520 6.65 14.74 33.12
N SER A 521 5.75 15.54 32.57
CA SER A 521 4.79 15.06 31.58
C SER A 521 5.51 14.92 30.24
N ILE A 522 5.09 13.91 29.46
CA ILE A 522 5.64 13.68 28.13
C ILE A 522 4.53 14.00 27.14
N PRO A 523 4.73 14.96 26.23
CA PRO A 523 3.78 15.21 25.15
C PRO A 523 3.54 13.96 24.31
N ILE A 524 2.27 13.61 24.11
CA ILE A 524 1.82 12.48 23.32
C ILE A 524 0.70 12.91 22.36
N ASP A 525 0.51 12.12 21.32
CA ASP A 525 -0.69 12.14 20.48
C ASP A 525 -1.21 10.71 20.37
N VAL A 526 -2.34 10.44 21.04
CA VAL A 526 -2.95 9.11 21.05
C VAL A 526 -3.53 8.82 19.67
N ARG A 527 -3.00 7.77 19.02
CA ARG A 527 -3.27 7.48 17.60
C ARG A 527 -4.76 7.21 17.36
N HIS A 528 -5.23 7.71 16.22
CA HIS A 528 -6.59 7.51 15.72
C HIS A 528 -6.60 6.22 14.91
N GLU A 529 -6.79 5.09 15.60
CA GLU A 529 -7.27 3.89 14.93
C GLU A 529 -8.71 4.21 14.49
N ASN A 530 -8.96 4.39 13.19
CA ASN A 530 -10.32 4.60 12.62
C ASN A 530 -11.18 3.33 12.70
N LEU A 531 -11.10 2.65 13.83
CA LEU A 531 -11.84 1.46 14.16
C LEU A 531 -12.90 1.94 15.15
N ASN A 532 -14.18 1.88 14.79
CA ASN A 532 -15.31 2.16 15.69
C ASN A 532 -15.38 1.10 16.81
N ILE A 533 -14.38 1.06 17.71
CA ILE A 533 -14.17 -0.01 18.69
C ILE A 533 -14.83 0.33 20.02
N SER A 534 -14.77 1.59 20.47
CA SER A 534 -15.24 1.97 21.80
C SER A 534 -15.54 3.47 21.91
N ASP A 535 -16.84 3.81 22.02
CA ASP A 535 -17.30 5.20 22.28
C ASP A 535 -16.63 5.83 23.52
N ALA A 536 -16.32 5.01 24.53
CA ALA A 536 -15.69 5.49 25.76
C ALA A 536 -14.23 5.86 25.54
N TYR A 537 -13.49 5.03 24.80
CA TYR A 537 -12.10 5.30 24.43
C TYR A 537 -12.01 6.58 23.58
N ASP A 538 -12.87 6.70 22.57
CA ASP A 538 -12.92 7.87 21.68
C ASP A 538 -13.26 9.16 22.42
N ALA A 539 -14.20 9.09 23.37
CA ALA A 539 -14.55 10.24 24.20
C ALA A 539 -13.42 10.65 25.14
N TRP A 540 -12.69 9.71 25.75
CA TRP A 540 -11.64 10.03 26.73
C TRP A 540 -10.31 10.43 26.11
N ARG A 541 -9.94 9.89 24.95
CA ARG A 541 -8.69 10.29 24.28
C ARG A 541 -8.77 11.67 23.63
N ALA A 542 -9.99 12.17 23.37
CA ALA A 542 -10.17 13.50 22.82
C ALA A 542 -9.59 14.55 23.78
N GLY A 543 -8.52 15.23 23.36
CA GLY A 543 -7.82 16.24 24.17
C GLY A 543 -6.83 15.68 25.19
N ASP A 544 -6.52 14.38 25.13
CA ASP A 544 -5.39 13.74 25.81
C ASP A 544 -4.11 14.09 25.04
N LYS A 545 -3.20 14.84 25.67
CA LYS A 545 -2.01 15.44 25.03
C LYS A 545 -0.71 15.09 25.73
N HIS A 546 -0.77 14.50 26.92
CA HIS A 546 0.40 14.16 27.69
C HIS A 546 0.23 12.81 28.37
N LEU A 547 1.31 12.03 28.41
CA LEU A 547 1.44 10.98 29.40
C LEU A 547 1.90 11.65 30.70
N ASP A 548 1.03 11.67 31.71
CA ASP A 548 1.30 12.26 33.02
C ASP A 548 0.83 11.39 34.21
N TRP A 549 1.29 11.72 35.41
CA TRP A 549 1.00 10.97 36.65
C TRP A 549 -0.32 11.37 37.34
N TYR A 550 -0.90 12.51 36.97
CA TYR A 550 -1.95 13.20 37.72
C TYR A 550 -3.35 13.00 37.13
N GLY A 551 -3.47 12.41 35.94
CA GLY A 551 -4.70 11.79 35.45
C GLY A 551 -5.40 12.60 34.37
N LYS A 552 -6.56 13.18 34.68
CA LYS A 552 -7.33 13.92 33.68
C LYS A 552 -6.65 15.25 33.34
N GLU A 553 -6.47 15.51 32.05
CA GLU A 553 -5.99 16.80 31.55
C GLU A 553 -7.09 17.86 31.38
N ALA A 554 -6.66 19.13 31.36
CA ALA A 554 -7.53 20.26 31.07
C ALA A 554 -8.06 20.17 29.62
N GLY A 555 -9.39 20.04 29.47
CA GLY A 555 -10.02 19.90 28.16
C GLY A 555 -10.11 18.47 27.63
N GLN A 556 -9.58 17.48 28.34
CA GLN A 556 -9.76 16.07 28.01
C GLN A 556 -11.24 15.67 28.15
N GLY A 557 -11.71 14.89 27.17
CA GLY A 557 -13.10 14.52 27.02
C GLY A 557 -13.62 13.59 28.12
N VAL A 558 -14.95 13.45 28.16
CA VAL A 558 -15.71 12.75 29.21
C VAL A 558 -16.73 11.84 28.54
N PHE A 559 -16.90 10.62 29.06
CA PHE A 559 -17.87 9.66 28.55
C PHE A 559 -19.01 9.45 29.55
N ARG A 560 -20.25 9.82 29.21
CA ARG A 560 -21.45 9.63 30.07
C ARG A 560 -21.22 10.12 31.51
N ASP A 561 -20.66 11.32 31.64
CA ASP A 561 -20.27 11.97 32.90
C ASP A 561 -19.10 11.33 33.67
N TRP A 562 -18.50 10.25 33.15
CA TRP A 562 -17.31 9.63 33.73
C TRP A 562 -16.05 10.32 33.25
N GLN A 563 -15.25 10.81 34.20
CA GLN A 563 -13.96 11.41 33.92
C GLN A 563 -12.89 10.35 33.65
N PRO A 564 -12.00 10.59 32.68
CA PRO A 564 -10.86 9.71 32.47
C PRO A 564 -9.94 9.73 33.69
N GLN A 565 -9.18 8.65 33.86
CA GLN A 565 -8.19 8.52 34.94
C GLN A 565 -6.76 8.51 34.36
N GLY A 566 -6.50 9.25 33.29
CA GLY A 566 -5.25 9.22 32.53
C GLY A 566 -5.52 8.93 31.05
N SER A 567 -4.49 8.52 30.32
CA SER A 567 -4.62 8.16 28.91
C SER A 567 -5.37 6.82 28.78
N PRO A 568 -6.49 6.74 28.05
CA PRO A 568 -7.31 5.54 28.03
C PRO A 568 -6.61 4.41 27.26
N GLY A 569 -6.71 3.18 27.76
CA GLY A 569 -6.31 1.99 27.03
C GLY A 569 -7.44 1.46 26.14
N LEU A 570 -7.07 0.85 25.02
CA LEU A 570 -7.96 0.09 24.15
C LEU A 570 -7.82 -1.41 24.43
N TRP A 571 -8.94 -2.12 24.66
CA TRP A 571 -8.88 -3.57 24.85
C TRP A 571 -8.65 -4.28 23.51
N THR A 572 -7.61 -5.11 23.43
CA THR A 572 -7.22 -5.84 22.20
C THR A 572 -7.06 -7.35 22.41
N THR A 573 -7.13 -8.10 21.32
CA THR A 573 -6.86 -9.55 21.22
C THR A 573 -6.03 -9.88 19.97
N ASN A 574 -5.42 -11.06 19.96
CA ASN A 574 -4.73 -11.63 18.78
C ASN A 574 -5.63 -12.57 17.95
N ASP A 575 -6.91 -12.71 18.34
CA ASP A 575 -7.89 -13.52 17.63
C ASP A 575 -8.45 -12.75 16.42
N ALA A 576 -7.98 -13.11 15.22
CA ALA A 576 -8.41 -12.48 13.98
C ALA A 576 -9.91 -12.65 13.68
N SER A 577 -10.61 -13.56 14.36
CA SER A 577 -12.07 -13.68 14.22
C SER A 577 -12.85 -12.61 15.01
N ASP A 578 -12.20 -11.91 15.94
CA ASP A 578 -12.78 -10.81 16.70
C ASP A 578 -12.48 -9.47 16.02
N GLU A 579 -13.13 -9.23 14.87
CA GLU A 579 -12.87 -8.07 13.99
C GLU A 579 -12.92 -6.70 14.67
N ARG A 580 -13.57 -6.58 15.84
CA ARG A 580 -13.64 -5.34 16.60
C ARG A 580 -12.48 -5.12 17.55
N ARG A 581 -11.83 -6.19 18.00
CA ARG A 581 -10.82 -6.13 19.07
C ARG A 581 -9.50 -6.75 18.65
N PHE A 582 -9.46 -7.39 17.49
CA PHE A 582 -8.23 -7.83 16.85
C PHE A 582 -7.33 -6.63 16.57
N HIS A 583 -6.06 -6.73 16.93
CA HIS A 583 -5.05 -5.74 16.55
C HIS A 583 -3.76 -6.45 16.13
N PRO A 584 -3.18 -6.12 14.95
CA PRO A 584 -2.04 -6.87 14.40
C PRO A 584 -0.78 -6.83 15.28
N LEU A 585 -0.56 -5.74 16.04
CA LEU A 585 0.54 -5.65 17.00
C LEU A 585 0.33 -6.51 18.27
N ASN A 586 -0.91 -6.91 18.57
CA ASN A 586 -1.16 -7.85 19.66
C ASN A 586 -0.99 -9.28 19.14
N THR A 587 0.21 -9.84 19.37
CA THR A 587 0.50 -11.25 19.09
C THR A 587 0.41 -12.14 20.34
N PHE A 588 0.02 -11.58 21.48
CA PHE A 588 0.25 -12.16 22.81
C PHE A 588 -0.97 -12.85 23.41
N GLY A 589 -2.18 -12.55 22.92
CA GLY A 589 -3.41 -13.16 23.41
C GLY A 589 -4.55 -12.15 23.64
N PRO A 590 -5.66 -12.60 24.22
CA PRO A 590 -6.71 -11.71 24.71
C PRO A 590 -6.27 -10.96 25.98
N HIS A 591 -7.04 -9.93 26.36
CA HIS A 591 -6.87 -9.17 27.61
C HIS A 591 -5.61 -8.29 27.66
N TYR A 592 -5.17 -7.77 26.51
CA TYR A 592 -4.15 -6.74 26.47
C TYR A 592 -4.78 -5.38 26.21
N TRP A 593 -4.61 -4.47 27.15
CA TRP A 593 -4.98 -3.07 26.99
C TRP A 593 -3.84 -2.32 26.33
N MET A 594 -4.12 -1.59 25.26
CA MET A 594 -3.15 -0.92 24.41
C MET A 594 -3.26 0.59 24.55
N LEU A 595 -2.14 1.27 24.75
CA LEU A 595 -1.96 2.68 24.45
C LEU A 595 -1.03 2.79 23.25
N ASP A 596 -1.55 3.23 22.12
CA ASP A 596 -0.76 3.50 20.91
C ASP A 596 -0.72 5.01 20.67
N MET A 597 0.49 5.56 20.65
CA MET A 597 0.72 6.99 20.67
C MET A 597 1.98 7.37 19.90
N ASP A 598 2.00 8.57 19.34
CA ASP A 598 3.25 9.24 19.01
C ASP A 598 3.73 10.00 20.25
N MET A 599 4.96 9.74 20.69
CA MET A 599 5.51 10.28 21.94
C MET A 599 6.77 11.10 21.70
N ASP A 600 6.82 12.33 22.21
CA ASP A 600 8.03 13.17 22.16
C ASP A 600 9.18 12.56 22.99
N CYS A 601 10.02 11.76 22.35
CA CYS A 601 11.15 11.11 22.98
C CYS A 601 12.19 12.11 23.52
N SER A 602 12.22 13.38 23.09
CA SER A 602 13.13 14.36 23.68
C SER A 602 12.72 14.79 25.09
N LYS A 603 11.50 14.45 25.49
CA LYS A 603 10.96 14.67 26.84
C LYS A 603 11.09 13.43 27.72
N THR A 604 11.69 12.35 27.23
CA THR A 604 12.01 11.14 28.02
C THR A 604 13.37 11.27 28.71
N GLU A 605 13.78 10.29 29.52
CA GLU A 605 15.12 10.15 30.07
C GLU A 605 15.93 9.18 29.19
N ASP A 606 16.75 9.71 28.28
CA ASP A 606 17.53 8.92 27.32
C ASP A 606 16.71 7.88 26.51
N GLY A 607 15.49 8.25 26.13
CA GLY A 607 14.56 7.37 25.41
C GLY A 607 13.69 6.50 26.33
N LEU A 608 13.87 6.57 27.65
CA LEU A 608 13.12 5.80 28.65
C LEU A 608 12.09 6.65 29.39
N PHE A 609 10.95 6.06 29.68
CA PHE A 609 9.91 6.67 30.49
C PHE A 609 9.26 5.63 31.40
N GLU A 610 8.53 6.10 32.40
CA GLU A 610 7.84 5.24 33.35
C GLU A 610 6.35 5.23 33.08
N VAL A 611 5.71 4.09 33.32
CA VAL A 611 4.27 3.92 33.12
C VAL A 611 3.67 2.97 34.16
N LYS A 612 2.41 3.20 34.50
CA LYS A 612 1.55 2.31 35.28
C LYS A 612 0.13 2.30 34.73
N ALA A 613 -0.55 1.19 34.96
CA ALA A 613 -1.96 1.04 34.74
C ALA A 613 -2.76 1.43 35.99
N PHE A 614 -3.89 2.09 35.74
CA PHE A 614 -4.96 2.35 36.69
C PHE A 614 -6.24 1.70 36.16
N THR A 615 -6.79 0.73 36.89
CA THR A 615 -8.06 0.10 36.52
C THR A 615 -9.23 0.85 37.13
N SER A 616 -10.34 0.95 36.40
CA SER A 616 -11.58 1.58 36.91
C SER A 616 -12.35 0.71 37.90
N ASP A 617 -11.88 -0.50 38.19
CA ASP A 617 -12.47 -1.43 39.13
C ASP A 617 -11.91 -1.23 40.56
N ALA A 618 -12.16 -2.19 41.46
CA ALA A 618 -11.73 -2.09 42.85
C ALA A 618 -10.20 -2.24 43.04
N ARG A 619 -9.44 -2.65 42.01
CA ARG A 619 -7.97 -2.78 42.12
C ARG A 619 -7.29 -1.42 42.08
N GLY A 620 -7.70 -0.54 41.17
CA GLY A 620 -7.13 0.80 41.03
C GLY A 620 -5.68 0.75 40.51
N TRP A 621 -4.75 1.33 41.27
CA TRP A 621 -3.33 1.40 40.93
C TRP A 621 -2.63 0.05 41.03
N GLU A 622 -1.73 -0.21 40.09
CA GLU A 622 -0.72 -1.26 40.26
C GLU A 622 0.14 -1.04 41.50
N HIS A 623 0.50 -2.14 42.15
CA HIS A 623 1.48 -2.21 43.23
C HIS A 623 2.87 -1.75 42.73
N PRO A 624 3.77 -1.32 43.63
CA PRO A 624 5.18 -1.12 43.28
C PRO A 624 5.78 -2.41 42.73
N ILE A 625 6.38 -2.33 41.55
CA ILE A 625 7.15 -3.42 40.95
C ILE A 625 8.63 -3.06 40.96
N HIS A 626 9.50 -4.05 40.88
CA HIS A 626 10.93 -3.81 40.75
C HIS A 626 11.46 -4.65 39.59
N ASN A 627 11.84 -3.97 38.52
CA ASN A 627 12.56 -4.59 37.43
C ASN A 627 13.54 -3.58 36.80
N ASN A 628 14.73 -4.05 36.48
CA ASN A 628 15.78 -3.27 35.84
C ASN A 628 16.13 -3.79 34.43
N GLN A 629 15.37 -4.76 33.89
CA GLN A 629 15.60 -5.29 32.56
C GLN A 629 14.35 -5.96 31.96
N CYS A 630 14.00 -5.59 30.72
CA CYS A 630 12.98 -6.32 29.94
C CYS A 630 13.62 -7.31 28.95
N GLN A 631 12.89 -8.36 28.59
CA GLN A 631 13.27 -9.20 27.46
C GLN A 631 13.33 -8.34 26.18
N GLY A 632 14.41 -8.46 25.40
CA GLY A 632 14.60 -7.66 24.19
C GLY A 632 15.21 -6.27 24.40
N ALA A 633 15.57 -5.91 25.64
CA ALA A 633 16.27 -4.67 25.96
C ALA A 633 17.51 -4.92 26.84
N GLU A 634 18.50 -4.02 26.74
CA GLU A 634 19.60 -3.94 27.68
C GLU A 634 19.10 -3.50 29.07
N PRO A 635 19.82 -3.85 30.17
CA PRO A 635 19.48 -3.37 31.51
C PRO A 635 19.37 -1.84 31.56
N PHE A 636 18.33 -1.34 32.22
CA PHE A 636 18.06 0.08 32.31
C PHE A 636 19.04 0.79 33.27
N PRO A 637 19.50 2.00 32.92
CA PRO A 637 20.40 2.79 33.77
C PRO A 637 19.68 3.40 34.99
N ILE A 638 18.35 3.40 34.99
CA ILE A 638 17.49 3.96 36.03
C ILE A 638 16.77 2.84 36.80
N SER A 639 16.52 3.08 38.08
CA SER A 639 15.71 2.19 38.93
C SER A 639 14.37 2.86 39.21
N SER A 640 13.29 2.11 39.04
CA SER A 640 11.93 2.59 39.27
C SER A 640 11.09 1.58 40.06
N THR A 641 10.03 2.07 40.71
CA THR A 641 8.93 1.25 41.26
C THR A 641 7.76 1.06 40.27
N ASN A 642 7.92 1.59 39.05
CA ASN A 642 6.97 1.58 37.94
C ASN A 642 7.52 0.72 36.80
N HIS A 643 6.70 0.47 35.77
CA HIS A 643 7.21 -0.15 34.54
C HIS A 643 8.09 0.86 33.79
N ILE A 644 9.27 0.43 33.36
CA ILE A 644 10.16 1.24 32.51
C ILE A 644 9.90 0.83 31.05
N ALA A 645 9.49 1.79 30.25
CA ALA A 645 9.20 1.66 28.83
C ALA A 645 10.21 2.44 27.99
N LYS A 646 10.33 2.06 26.72
CA LYS A 646 11.20 2.70 25.73
C LYS A 646 10.34 3.40 24.67
N CYS A 647 10.66 4.66 24.42
CA CYS A 647 10.07 5.45 23.35
C CYS A 647 10.50 4.90 21.98
N GLY A 648 9.61 4.88 21.00
CA GLY A 648 9.88 4.31 19.68
C GLY A 648 9.78 2.78 19.62
N ALA A 649 9.14 2.14 20.59
CA ALA A 649 9.12 0.68 20.73
C ALA A 649 7.74 0.13 21.13
N LEU A 650 7.57 -1.18 20.94
CA LEU A 650 6.47 -1.97 21.51
C LEU A 650 6.89 -2.45 22.89
N ASN A 651 6.20 -1.96 23.91
CA ASN A 651 6.44 -2.24 25.33
C ASN A 651 5.32 -3.11 25.87
N VAL A 652 5.64 -4.29 26.40
CA VAL A 652 4.66 -5.27 26.87
C VAL A 652 4.87 -5.54 28.35
N PHE A 653 3.83 -5.28 29.12
CA PHE A 653 3.80 -5.35 30.58
C PHE A 653 2.66 -6.25 31.07
N TYR A 654 2.78 -6.64 32.34
CA TYR A 654 1.88 -7.56 33.02
C TYR A 654 1.48 -6.93 34.34
N TYR A 655 0.18 -6.79 34.57
CA TYR A 655 -0.34 -6.04 35.72
C TYR A 655 0.17 -6.61 37.04
N ASP A 656 0.73 -5.77 37.90
CA ASP A 656 1.35 -6.14 39.19
C ASP A 656 2.59 -7.08 39.08
N GLU A 657 3.15 -7.28 37.90
CA GLU A 657 4.32 -8.14 37.69
C GLU A 657 5.51 -7.32 37.15
N GLY A 658 6.73 -7.63 37.63
CA GLY A 658 7.95 -7.02 37.09
C GLY A 658 8.35 -7.54 35.70
N ARG A 659 7.70 -8.58 35.19
CA ARG A 659 7.97 -9.17 33.87
C ARG A 659 7.64 -8.16 32.78
N CYS A 660 8.50 -8.06 31.76
CA CYS A 660 8.25 -7.22 30.59
C CYS A 660 9.03 -7.64 29.34
N GLU A 661 8.56 -7.21 28.19
CA GLU A 661 9.20 -7.40 26.88
C GLU A 661 9.18 -6.09 26.08
N ILE A 662 10.29 -5.76 25.41
CA ILE A 662 10.41 -4.60 24.52
C ILE A 662 10.88 -5.08 23.15
N ARG A 663 10.19 -4.65 22.09
CA ARG A 663 10.50 -4.96 20.69
C ARG A 663 10.54 -3.68 19.84
N GLU A 664 11.28 -3.72 18.74
CA GLU A 664 11.13 -2.70 17.69
C GLU A 664 9.73 -2.82 17.05
N LEU A 665 9.17 -1.68 16.65
CA LEU A 665 7.82 -1.57 16.07
C LEU A 665 7.78 -1.88 14.57
#